data_AF-A0AAE8LPD9-F1
#
_entry.id   AF-A0AAE8LPD9-F1
#
_cell.length_a   1.000
_cell.length_b   1.000
_cell.length_c   1.000
_cell.angle_alpha   90.00
_cell.angle_beta   90.00
_cell.angle_gamma   90.00
#
_symmetry.space_group_name_H-M   'P 1'
#
loop_
_entity.id
_entity.type
_entity.pdbx_description
1 polymer ?
#
loop_
_entity_poly.entity_id
_entity_poly.type
_entity_poly.pdbx_seq_one_letter_code
_entity_poly.pdbx_strand_id
1 'polypeptide(L)'
;MGDLGAAPQPPTLGEKERIQNYLWAHTVQCPHCESTVPLSPNWWIDRSLGAIKKGAICAVKPVPNLAEKRVDFELIKGKKGKGNTIQTPDGDFDPNDFSTMSRGVGKCPNCESVIEDSVIKKQAQDIGLGHQLYAVAFKKNQGTLEFRIANNIDLQGFELAEKRLRELENSDSSYLIPDIHIPYSNRVYERDCVDQLGLTNWKVFFNSRQLLTLVTYVEIINEAKEKMRAELGEEKTRAIATYLACLLDRCIDHNCRLSGWKINPAFPARASASHSLNLMWNYCESTPRWLWDTCSFSTVDGYIKLCELLGTKINSSSFQSLETHTEKSFHIENASADSLYHLPDQSIDAVVTDPPYYSTIQYAELSDFFYVWQKRILSDIFPELYYSELTDKDREAVANPSRFRAMGISPKDLADQDYEAKMQMAFSEYYRVLKDNGVMTVQFNHKDSGAWDVLAQSLINAGFEITASWAVSTENPQNLHQAQKNSVSSTVLLVCRKRLPPNPQSGGSMPPDPQSGGIGSGAENAWWDDIRPELNNLVTQRAEEFEANGITGIDLYLSAFGPALSVFSRRWPVLDSSGIAMRPEAAFEEARKAISHYRLNKLLNQETSGFDALTQWYILAWDSFRAREFSFDEARQLAIAVGGFDINDLKNSHKLISAKSGTCSLLTPTQRLKKRAFSVSPTDFSLTSLVDGLHAVIAIYQEEQSIEPVRQFLKKTELLSNDQFMRAWEVALKAIPHIGDEKKRLPEEKALADLWLAMDEIKAKVRYVTPEDAEGSGQAVQGSLF
;
A
#
# COMPACT_ATOMS: atom_id res chain seq x y z
N MET A 1 36.82 -42.87 -30.39
CA MET A 1 37.53 -41.73 -31.01
C MET A 1 37.23 -41.78 -32.50
N GLY A 2 36.32 -40.92 -32.97
CA GLY A 2 35.85 -40.85 -34.34
C GLY A 2 34.78 -39.76 -34.45
N ASP A 3 35.14 -38.69 -35.16
CA ASP A 3 34.31 -37.62 -35.75
C ASP A 3 32.98 -37.22 -35.09
N LEU A 4 33.04 -36.20 -34.22
CA LEU A 4 31.96 -35.25 -34.02
C LEU A 4 32.30 -34.03 -34.89
N GLY A 5 31.52 -33.82 -35.95
CA GLY A 5 31.69 -32.73 -36.91
C GLY A 5 31.83 -31.37 -36.22
N ALA A 6 32.79 -30.59 -36.70
CA ALA A 6 33.07 -29.25 -36.20
C ALA A 6 31.81 -28.38 -36.22
N ALA A 7 31.42 -27.89 -35.04
CA ALA A 7 30.46 -26.81 -34.90
C ALA A 7 30.95 -25.59 -35.71
N PRO A 8 30.07 -24.87 -36.42
CA PRO A 8 30.46 -23.67 -37.14
C PRO A 8 31.13 -22.69 -36.17
N GLN A 9 32.35 -22.24 -36.51
CA GLN A 9 33.04 -21.22 -35.74
C GLN A 9 32.15 -19.96 -35.66
N PRO A 10 31.95 -19.38 -34.47
CA PRO A 10 31.23 -18.12 -34.35
C PRO A 10 31.97 -17.04 -35.16
N PRO A 11 31.24 -16.15 -35.87
CA PRO A 11 31.85 -15.12 -36.69
C PRO A 11 32.79 -14.24 -35.85
N THR A 12 33.90 -13.87 -36.47
CA THR A 12 34.99 -13.06 -35.91
C THR A 12 34.48 -11.73 -35.35
N LEU A 13 34.96 -11.42 -34.16
CA LEU A 13 34.41 -10.43 -33.25
C LEU A 13 34.94 -9.01 -33.52
N GLY A 14 34.13 -8.21 -34.20
CA GLY A 14 34.06 -6.77 -33.93
C GLY A 14 33.56 -6.51 -32.49
N GLU A 15 33.72 -5.28 -31.98
CA GLU A 15 33.37 -4.86 -30.60
C GLU A 15 32.23 -5.69 -29.97
N LYS A 16 32.53 -6.54 -28.95
CA LYS A 16 31.52 -7.39 -28.30
C LYS A 16 30.46 -6.53 -27.61
N GLU A 17 29.28 -6.45 -28.21
CA GLU A 17 28.08 -6.02 -27.52
C GLU A 17 27.69 -7.09 -26.48
N ARG A 18 27.69 -6.72 -25.19
CA ARG A 18 27.11 -7.55 -24.14
C ARG A 18 25.67 -7.10 -23.93
N ILE A 19 24.73 -7.82 -24.54
CA ILE A 19 23.30 -7.55 -24.41
C ILE A 19 22.85 -7.83 -22.98
N GLN A 20 22.16 -6.86 -22.37
CA GLN A 20 21.61 -6.99 -21.03
C GLN A 20 20.10 -7.22 -21.08
N ASN A 21 19.39 -6.43 -21.88
CA ASN A 21 17.94 -6.50 -21.95
C ASN A 21 17.39 -6.26 -23.37
N TYR A 22 16.23 -6.83 -23.63
CA TYR A 22 15.39 -6.63 -24.81
C TYR A 22 14.09 -5.95 -24.37
N LEU A 23 13.64 -4.94 -25.10
CA LEU A 23 12.44 -4.18 -24.77
C LEU A 23 11.33 -4.47 -25.79
N TRP A 24 10.22 -5.01 -25.30
CA TRP A 24 9.14 -5.56 -26.10
C TRP A 24 7.84 -4.80 -25.91
N ALA A 25 7.03 -4.73 -26.96
CA ALA A 25 5.65 -4.26 -26.90
C ALA A 25 4.70 -5.40 -27.29
N HIS A 26 3.57 -5.50 -26.59
CA HIS A 26 2.47 -6.36 -27.04
C HIS A 26 1.89 -5.84 -28.34
N THR A 27 1.45 -6.74 -29.22
CA THR A 27 0.85 -6.35 -30.50
C THR A 27 -0.56 -6.90 -30.69
N VAL A 28 -1.34 -6.15 -31.46
CA VAL A 28 -2.67 -6.52 -31.96
C VAL A 28 -2.75 -6.19 -33.45
N GLN A 29 -3.69 -6.80 -34.17
CA GLN A 29 -3.99 -6.44 -35.55
C GLN A 29 -4.99 -5.28 -35.61
N CYS A 30 -4.69 -4.27 -36.42
CA CYS A 30 -5.63 -3.18 -36.67
C CYS A 30 -6.83 -3.68 -37.49
N PRO A 31 -8.08 -3.48 -37.04
CA PRO A 31 -9.26 -3.95 -37.77
C PRO A 31 -9.51 -3.20 -39.09
N HIS A 32 -8.88 -2.05 -39.30
CA HIS A 32 -9.05 -1.22 -40.50
C HIS A 32 -8.02 -1.52 -41.59
N CYS A 33 -6.72 -1.51 -41.24
CA CYS A 33 -5.63 -1.68 -42.20
C CYS A 33 -4.85 -2.99 -42.05
N GLU A 34 -5.29 -3.88 -41.14
CA GLU A 34 -4.69 -5.19 -40.87
C GLU A 34 -3.22 -5.14 -40.45
N SER A 35 -2.72 -3.95 -40.09
CA SER A 35 -1.34 -3.81 -39.64
C SER A 35 -1.16 -4.35 -38.23
N THR A 36 -0.01 -4.98 -37.98
CA THR A 36 0.45 -5.31 -36.62
C THR A 36 0.83 -4.02 -35.90
N VAL A 37 0.11 -3.70 -34.84
CA VAL A 37 0.28 -2.46 -34.07
C VAL A 37 0.87 -2.80 -32.69
N PRO A 38 2.07 -2.30 -32.36
CA PRO A 38 2.62 -2.41 -31.02
C PRO A 38 1.96 -1.42 -30.07
N LEU A 39 1.61 -1.89 -28.88
CA LEU A 39 0.87 -1.15 -27.86
C LEU A 39 1.83 -0.62 -26.80
N SER A 40 1.91 0.71 -26.66
CA SER A 40 2.71 1.33 -25.60
C SER A 40 2.11 2.66 -25.15
N PRO A 41 2.04 2.92 -23.83
CA PRO A 41 1.59 4.21 -23.31
C PRO A 41 2.58 5.35 -23.53
N ASN A 42 3.86 5.03 -23.72
CA ASN A 42 4.92 5.97 -24.08
C ASN A 42 6.13 5.20 -24.63
N TRP A 43 7.05 5.89 -25.30
CA TRP A 43 8.22 5.27 -25.93
C TRP A 43 9.56 5.70 -25.32
N TRP A 44 9.55 6.13 -24.06
CA TRP A 44 10.78 6.49 -23.35
C TRP A 44 11.62 5.25 -23.02
N ILE A 45 12.94 5.38 -23.16
CA ILE A 45 13.89 4.33 -22.79
C ILE A 45 14.76 4.76 -21.61
N ASP A 46 15.44 5.90 -21.70
CA ASP A 46 16.35 6.36 -20.65
C ASP A 46 16.25 7.87 -20.47
N ARG A 47 15.86 8.27 -19.26
CA ARG A 47 15.84 9.66 -18.78
C ARG A 47 16.50 9.78 -17.41
N SER A 48 17.41 8.87 -17.11
CA SER A 48 18.18 8.88 -15.86
C SER A 48 19.01 10.15 -15.70
N LEU A 49 19.35 10.51 -14.47
CA LEU A 49 20.25 11.65 -14.20
C LEU A 49 21.59 11.50 -14.94
N GLY A 50 22.07 10.27 -15.09
CA GLY A 50 23.28 9.97 -15.87
C GLY A 50 23.12 10.29 -17.35
N ALA A 51 22.02 9.88 -17.97
CA ALA A 51 21.71 10.17 -19.37
C ALA A 51 21.52 11.67 -19.62
N ILE A 52 20.83 12.37 -18.70
CA ILE A 52 20.64 13.83 -18.77
C ILE A 52 21.99 14.54 -18.77
N LYS A 53 22.89 14.21 -17.83
CA LYS A 53 24.22 14.83 -17.72
C LYS A 53 25.09 14.62 -18.97
N LYS A 54 24.97 13.46 -19.60
CA LYS A 54 25.71 13.13 -20.84
C LYS A 54 25.06 13.66 -22.11
N GLY A 55 23.86 14.23 -22.02
CA GLY A 55 23.09 14.62 -23.20
C GLY A 55 22.72 13.42 -24.08
N ALA A 56 22.45 12.27 -23.46
CA ALA A 56 22.23 10.99 -24.11
C ALA A 56 20.88 10.36 -23.67
N ILE A 57 19.85 11.20 -23.49
CA ILE A 57 18.49 10.75 -23.21
C ILE A 57 17.98 10.00 -24.45
N CYS A 58 17.26 8.89 -24.23
CA CYS A 58 16.86 7.97 -25.28
C CYS A 58 15.34 7.70 -25.27
N ALA A 59 14.76 7.63 -26.46
CA ALA A 59 13.40 7.14 -26.72
C ALA A 59 13.35 6.40 -28.07
N VAL A 60 12.24 5.71 -28.32
CA VAL A 60 11.93 5.14 -29.65
C VAL A 60 10.82 5.95 -30.31
N LYS A 61 10.91 6.11 -31.62
CA LYS A 61 9.82 6.63 -32.45
C LYS A 61 9.23 5.47 -33.27
N PRO A 62 7.94 5.15 -33.13
CA PRO A 62 7.26 4.23 -34.04
C PRO A 62 7.13 4.87 -35.43
N VAL A 63 7.55 4.14 -36.46
CA VAL A 63 7.55 4.57 -37.86
C VAL A 63 6.51 3.75 -38.64
N PRO A 64 5.45 4.39 -39.16
CA PRO A 64 4.44 3.71 -39.95
C PRO A 64 5.03 3.01 -41.19
N ASN A 65 4.72 1.72 -41.39
CA ASN A 65 5.06 0.96 -42.59
C ASN A 65 3.84 0.18 -43.10
N LEU A 66 2.96 0.91 -43.80
CA LEU A 66 1.70 0.35 -44.31
C LEU A 66 1.92 -0.71 -45.40
N ALA A 67 2.96 -0.59 -46.22
CA ALA A 67 3.25 -1.55 -47.29
C ALA A 67 3.50 -2.96 -46.74
N GLU A 68 4.21 -3.04 -45.62
CA GLU A 68 4.53 -4.29 -44.92
C GLU A 68 3.54 -4.63 -43.80
N LYS A 69 2.45 -3.87 -43.66
CA LYS A 69 1.44 -4.01 -42.61
C LYS A 69 2.05 -4.10 -41.19
N ARG A 70 3.07 -3.28 -40.90
CA ARG A 70 3.72 -3.24 -39.58
C ARG A 70 4.10 -1.81 -39.17
N VAL A 71 4.64 -1.68 -37.97
CA VAL A 71 5.22 -0.44 -37.46
C VAL A 71 6.70 -0.71 -37.20
N ASP A 72 7.58 0.02 -37.86
CA ASP A 72 9.03 -0.06 -37.63
C ASP A 72 9.44 0.91 -36.50
N PHE A 73 10.71 0.94 -36.13
CA PHE A 73 11.19 1.75 -35.00
C PHE A 73 12.48 2.49 -35.34
N GLU A 74 12.57 3.74 -34.88
CA GLU A 74 13.74 4.58 -34.96
C GLU A 74 14.20 4.98 -33.55
N LEU A 75 15.50 4.87 -33.26
CA LEU A 75 16.04 5.29 -31.97
C LEU A 75 16.33 6.79 -31.98
N ILE A 76 15.70 7.51 -31.06
CA ILE A 76 15.93 8.94 -30.86
C ILE A 76 16.84 9.17 -29.65
N LYS A 77 17.93 9.89 -29.87
CA LYS A 77 18.93 10.24 -28.84
C LYS A 77 19.19 11.74 -28.84
N GLY A 78 19.27 12.34 -27.66
CA GLY A 78 19.58 13.77 -27.56
C GLY A 78 19.67 14.32 -26.14
N LYS A 79 19.75 15.65 -26.06
CA LYS A 79 19.79 16.41 -24.79
C LYS A 79 18.37 16.60 -24.24
N LYS A 80 18.26 16.99 -22.98
CA LYS A 80 16.97 17.37 -22.39
C LYS A 80 16.46 18.65 -23.08
N GLY A 81 15.31 18.56 -23.74
CA GLY A 81 14.62 19.71 -24.33
C GLY A 81 13.69 20.41 -23.33
N LYS A 82 12.73 21.19 -23.84
CA LYS A 82 11.73 21.89 -23.01
C LYS A 82 10.71 20.89 -22.44
N GLY A 83 10.47 20.93 -21.13
CA GLY A 83 9.48 20.05 -20.49
C GLY A 83 9.87 18.56 -20.57
N ASN A 84 9.05 17.77 -21.27
CA ASN A 84 9.23 16.33 -21.47
C ASN A 84 9.65 16.00 -22.91
N THR A 85 10.62 16.74 -23.47
CA THR A 85 11.11 16.48 -24.83
C THR A 85 12.60 16.10 -24.86
N ILE A 86 13.01 15.51 -25.97
CA ILE A 86 14.39 15.28 -26.36
C ILE A 86 14.76 16.32 -27.40
N GLN A 87 15.77 17.13 -27.12
CA GLN A 87 16.32 18.06 -28.11
C GLN A 87 17.19 17.26 -29.09
N THR A 88 16.75 17.20 -30.35
CA THR A 88 17.45 16.58 -31.48
C THR A 88 17.92 17.64 -32.47
N PRO A 89 18.79 17.31 -33.44
CA PRO A 89 19.17 18.26 -34.50
C PRO A 89 17.97 18.80 -35.29
N ASP A 90 16.89 18.02 -35.41
CA ASP A 90 15.70 18.36 -36.18
C ASP A 90 14.60 19.06 -35.35
N GLY A 91 14.87 19.33 -34.07
CA GLY A 91 13.95 19.99 -33.15
C GLY A 91 13.68 19.19 -31.87
N ASP A 92 12.74 19.68 -31.06
CA ASP A 92 12.30 19.00 -29.84
C ASP A 92 11.33 17.85 -30.21
N PHE A 93 11.64 16.64 -29.76
CA PHE A 93 10.84 15.42 -29.94
C PHE A 93 10.16 15.05 -28.61
N ASP A 94 8.82 14.91 -28.60
CA ASP A 94 8.08 14.36 -27.46
C ASP A 94 7.68 12.90 -27.72
N PRO A 95 8.26 11.92 -27.02
CA PRO A 95 7.88 10.51 -27.16
C PRO A 95 6.42 10.21 -26.79
N ASN A 96 5.73 11.09 -26.05
CA ASN A 96 4.33 10.89 -25.66
C ASN A 96 3.35 11.15 -26.82
N ASP A 97 3.73 11.97 -27.80
CA ASP A 97 2.93 12.26 -29.00
C ASP A 97 2.72 11.01 -29.87
N PHE A 98 3.58 10.01 -29.70
CA PHE A 98 3.58 8.75 -30.45
C PHE A 98 2.99 7.57 -29.66
N SER A 99 2.34 7.82 -28.53
CA SER A 99 1.67 6.76 -27.76
C SER A 99 0.64 6.00 -28.61
N THR A 100 0.72 4.67 -28.58
CA THR A 100 -0.17 3.78 -29.34
C THR A 100 -1.22 3.10 -28.46
N MET A 101 -1.16 3.34 -27.15
CA MET A 101 -2.11 2.84 -26.15
C MET A 101 -2.39 3.93 -25.13
N SER A 102 -3.66 4.24 -24.87
CA SER A 102 -4.05 5.17 -23.82
C SER A 102 -5.36 4.75 -23.20
N ARG A 103 -5.39 4.64 -21.87
CA ARG A 103 -6.58 4.25 -21.08
C ARG A 103 -7.23 2.92 -21.50
N GLY A 104 -6.52 2.03 -22.19
CA GLY A 104 -7.03 0.75 -22.71
C GLY A 104 -7.43 0.78 -24.19
N VAL A 105 -7.36 1.95 -24.82
CA VAL A 105 -7.69 2.13 -26.24
C VAL A 105 -6.40 2.27 -27.05
N GLY A 106 -6.30 1.49 -28.13
CA GLY A 106 -5.18 1.53 -29.06
C GLY A 106 -5.36 2.59 -30.14
N LYS A 107 -4.24 3.06 -30.71
CA LYS A 107 -4.22 3.92 -31.91
C LYS A 107 -3.24 3.34 -32.92
N CYS A 108 -3.71 3.09 -34.15
CA CYS A 108 -2.87 2.56 -35.22
C CYS A 108 -1.98 3.68 -35.82
N PRO A 109 -0.64 3.55 -35.83
CA PRO A 109 0.22 4.54 -36.48
C PRO A 109 0.08 4.59 -38.02
N ASN A 110 -0.35 3.49 -38.65
CA ASN A 110 -0.43 3.40 -40.11
C ASN A 110 -1.66 4.09 -40.72
N CYS A 111 -2.81 4.03 -40.06
CA CYS A 111 -4.06 4.60 -40.56
C CYS A 111 -4.77 5.53 -39.56
N GLU A 112 -4.15 5.77 -38.41
CA GLU A 112 -4.65 6.61 -37.32
C GLU A 112 -5.97 6.16 -36.67
N SER A 113 -6.53 5.03 -37.11
CA SER A 113 -7.77 4.49 -36.57
C SER A 113 -7.61 4.10 -35.10
N VAL A 114 -8.70 4.29 -34.36
CA VAL A 114 -8.83 3.82 -32.98
C VAL A 114 -9.05 2.30 -32.97
N ILE A 115 -8.35 1.60 -32.08
CA ILE A 115 -8.55 0.17 -31.81
C ILE A 115 -9.19 0.09 -30.43
N GLU A 116 -10.48 -0.25 -30.40
CA GLU A 116 -11.26 -0.27 -29.14
C GLU A 116 -10.74 -1.34 -28.16
N ASP A 117 -10.91 -1.07 -26.86
CA ASP A 117 -10.53 -1.99 -25.77
C ASP A 117 -11.20 -3.37 -25.92
N SER A 118 -12.46 -3.41 -26.35
CA SER A 118 -13.22 -4.63 -26.66
C SER A 118 -12.57 -5.46 -27.78
N VAL A 119 -12.04 -4.81 -28.82
CA VAL A 119 -11.37 -5.46 -29.94
C VAL A 119 -10.00 -6.01 -29.51
N ILE A 120 -9.24 -5.25 -28.72
CA ILE A 120 -7.97 -5.70 -28.15
C ILE A 120 -8.18 -6.95 -27.29
N LYS A 121 -9.15 -6.90 -26.38
CA LYS A 121 -9.50 -8.01 -25.50
C LYS A 121 -9.94 -9.24 -26.27
N LYS A 122 -10.82 -9.06 -27.26
CA LYS A 122 -11.27 -10.17 -28.12
C LYS A 122 -10.11 -10.82 -28.87
N GLN A 123 -9.22 -10.04 -29.49
CA GLN A 123 -8.03 -10.61 -30.14
C GLN A 123 -7.12 -11.32 -29.15
N ALA A 124 -6.90 -10.74 -27.98
CA ALA A 124 -6.09 -11.35 -26.93
C ALA A 124 -6.68 -12.70 -26.46
N GLN A 125 -8.00 -12.84 -26.42
CA GLN A 125 -8.70 -14.09 -26.10
C GLN A 125 -8.65 -15.11 -27.24
N ASP A 126 -8.89 -14.67 -28.48
CA ASP A 126 -9.03 -15.56 -29.64
C ASP A 126 -7.68 -16.11 -30.13
N ILE A 127 -6.63 -15.27 -30.14
CA ILE A 127 -5.33 -15.60 -30.74
C ILE A 127 -4.11 -15.24 -29.87
N GLY A 128 -4.32 -14.57 -28.73
CA GLY A 128 -3.24 -14.07 -27.88
C GLY A 128 -2.69 -12.70 -28.32
N LEU A 129 -1.92 -12.08 -27.42
CA LEU A 129 -1.20 -10.85 -27.73
C LEU A 129 0.16 -11.19 -28.36
N GLY A 130 0.45 -10.60 -29.52
CA GLY A 130 1.75 -10.78 -30.17
C GLY A 130 2.87 -10.03 -29.46
N HIS A 131 4.09 -10.18 -29.97
CA HIS A 131 5.31 -9.61 -29.40
C HIS A 131 6.13 -8.89 -30.48
N GLN A 132 6.51 -7.64 -30.24
CA GLN A 132 7.41 -6.91 -31.14
C GLN A 132 8.54 -6.24 -30.37
N LEU A 133 9.77 -6.56 -30.77
CA LEU A 133 10.98 -6.00 -30.17
C LEU A 133 11.20 -4.59 -30.71
N TYR A 134 11.23 -3.59 -29.82
CA TYR A 134 11.40 -2.18 -30.22
C TYR A 134 12.77 -1.61 -29.86
N ALA A 135 13.49 -2.20 -28.90
CA ALA A 135 14.84 -1.76 -28.56
C ALA A 135 15.65 -2.86 -27.85
N VAL A 136 16.98 -2.71 -27.90
CA VAL A 136 17.96 -3.58 -27.24
C VAL A 136 18.89 -2.73 -26.38
N ALA A 137 19.02 -3.12 -25.11
CA ALA A 137 19.88 -2.47 -24.13
C ALA A 137 21.15 -3.31 -23.94
N PHE A 138 22.32 -2.71 -24.16
CA PHE A 138 23.60 -3.41 -24.19
C PHE A 138 24.74 -2.57 -23.64
N LYS A 139 25.87 -3.21 -23.36
CA LYS A 139 27.14 -2.53 -23.05
C LYS A 139 28.19 -2.93 -24.04
N LYS A 140 28.95 -1.96 -24.57
CA LYS A 140 30.20 -2.23 -25.27
C LYS A 140 31.32 -2.40 -24.25
N ASN A 141 31.93 -3.59 -24.19
CA ASN A 141 32.99 -3.89 -23.21
C ASN A 141 32.56 -3.56 -21.75
N GLN A 142 33.39 -2.85 -20.99
CA GLN A 142 33.05 -2.33 -19.64
C GLN A 142 32.39 -0.94 -19.67
N GLY A 143 31.86 -0.53 -20.83
CA GLY A 143 31.24 0.78 -21.04
C GLY A 143 29.89 0.98 -20.34
N THR A 144 29.30 2.14 -20.60
CA THR A 144 27.99 2.51 -20.08
C THR A 144 26.87 1.80 -20.83
N LEU A 145 25.67 1.75 -20.22
CA LEU A 145 24.50 1.19 -20.90
C LEU A 145 24.19 2.04 -22.15
N GLU A 146 24.01 1.37 -23.27
CA GLU A 146 23.65 1.92 -24.57
C GLU A 146 22.43 1.20 -25.14
N PHE A 147 21.79 1.84 -26.11
CA PHE A 147 20.57 1.35 -26.75
C PHE A 147 20.69 1.39 -28.27
N ARG A 148 20.08 0.40 -28.93
CA ARG A 148 19.92 0.29 -30.39
C ARG A 148 18.57 -0.34 -30.73
N ILE A 149 18.13 -0.21 -31.98
CA ILE A 149 17.00 -0.98 -32.51
C ILE A 149 17.43 -2.44 -32.72
N ALA A 150 16.45 -3.34 -32.71
CA ALA A 150 16.64 -4.75 -33.02
C ALA A 150 17.26 -4.95 -34.41
N ASN A 151 18.17 -5.92 -34.51
CA ASN A 151 18.71 -6.40 -35.77
C ASN A 151 18.23 -7.85 -36.03
N ASN A 152 18.58 -8.39 -37.19
CA ASN A 152 18.16 -9.74 -37.58
C ASN A 152 18.62 -10.84 -36.62
N ILE A 153 19.76 -10.68 -35.93
CA ILE A 153 20.25 -11.68 -34.97
C ILE A 153 19.34 -11.71 -33.74
N ASP A 154 18.89 -10.54 -33.26
CA ASP A 154 17.98 -10.47 -32.12
C ASP A 154 16.63 -11.12 -32.46
N LEU A 155 16.11 -10.86 -33.66
CA LEU A 155 14.83 -11.42 -34.16
C LEU A 155 14.92 -12.94 -34.37
N GLN A 156 15.97 -13.44 -35.02
CA GLN A 156 16.21 -14.87 -35.20
C GLN A 156 16.34 -15.59 -33.85
N GLY A 157 16.94 -14.94 -32.85
CA GLY A 157 17.02 -15.48 -31.49
C GLY A 157 15.65 -15.72 -30.85
N PHE A 158 14.63 -14.95 -31.21
CA PHE A 158 13.25 -15.16 -30.73
C PHE A 158 12.61 -16.35 -31.43
N GLU A 159 12.71 -16.44 -32.76
CA GLU A 159 12.18 -17.55 -33.57
C GLU A 159 12.78 -18.91 -33.14
N LEU A 160 14.09 -18.95 -32.85
CA LEU A 160 14.75 -20.15 -32.34
C LEU A 160 14.26 -20.55 -30.95
N ALA A 161 13.99 -19.58 -30.07
CA ALA A 161 13.44 -19.85 -28.75
C ALA A 161 12.00 -20.41 -28.84
N GLU A 162 11.18 -19.86 -29.73
CA GLU A 162 9.85 -20.39 -30.03
C GLU A 162 9.89 -21.83 -30.54
N LYS A 163 10.80 -22.11 -31.48
CA LYS A 163 10.98 -23.47 -32.00
C LYS A 163 11.40 -24.42 -30.89
N ARG A 164 12.37 -24.05 -30.06
CA ARG A 164 12.85 -24.89 -28.96
C ARG A 164 11.77 -25.15 -27.92
N LEU A 165 10.94 -24.15 -27.59
CA LEU A 165 9.81 -24.35 -26.68
C LEU A 165 8.78 -25.32 -27.25
N ARG A 166 8.41 -25.20 -28.54
CA ARG A 166 7.51 -26.16 -29.18
C ARG A 166 8.05 -27.59 -29.13
N GLU A 167 9.35 -27.77 -29.31
CA GLU A 167 9.99 -29.08 -29.15
C GLU A 167 9.91 -29.59 -27.71
N LEU A 168 10.07 -28.70 -26.72
CA LEU A 168 10.01 -29.03 -25.30
C LEU A 168 8.58 -29.37 -24.84
N GLU A 169 7.57 -28.66 -25.34
CA GLU A 169 6.15 -28.93 -25.06
C GLU A 169 5.74 -30.32 -25.56
N ASN A 170 6.38 -30.82 -26.62
CA ASN A 170 6.11 -32.13 -27.21
C ASN A 170 7.05 -33.24 -26.71
N SER A 171 7.81 -33.01 -25.63
CA SER A 171 8.74 -33.99 -25.07
C SER A 171 8.35 -34.42 -23.65
N ASP A 172 9.05 -35.44 -23.14
CA ASP A 172 8.94 -35.89 -21.76
C ASP A 172 9.38 -34.82 -20.74
N SER A 173 10.01 -33.72 -21.18
CA SER A 173 10.42 -32.59 -20.35
C SER A 173 9.38 -31.47 -20.30
N SER A 174 8.20 -31.67 -20.88
CA SER A 174 7.08 -30.71 -20.84
C SER A 174 6.67 -30.32 -19.41
N TYR A 175 6.87 -31.20 -18.42
CA TYR A 175 6.61 -30.91 -17.00
C TYR A 175 7.42 -29.73 -16.46
N LEU A 176 8.53 -29.35 -17.10
CA LEU A 176 9.31 -28.17 -16.71
C LEU A 176 8.59 -26.84 -17.01
N ILE A 177 7.60 -26.85 -17.91
CA ILE A 177 6.81 -25.68 -18.28
C ILE A 177 5.60 -25.58 -17.34
N PRO A 178 5.34 -24.43 -16.68
CA PRO A 178 4.17 -24.22 -15.83
C PRO A 178 2.90 -23.96 -16.66
N ASP A 179 2.48 -24.97 -17.41
CA ASP A 179 1.20 -24.95 -18.15
C ASP A 179 0.03 -25.35 -17.25
N ILE A 180 -0.25 -24.52 -16.24
CA ILE A 180 -1.31 -24.74 -15.27
C ILE A 180 -2.35 -23.63 -15.42
N HIS A 181 -3.63 -24.01 -15.44
CA HIS A 181 -4.75 -23.09 -15.55
C HIS A 181 -4.92 -22.23 -14.29
N ILE A 182 -5.35 -20.99 -14.45
CA ILE A 182 -5.61 -20.05 -13.37
C ILE A 182 -7.09 -20.16 -12.99
N PRO A 183 -7.45 -20.71 -11.82
CA PRO A 183 -8.83 -21.09 -11.50
C PRO A 183 -9.75 -19.89 -11.24
N TYR A 184 -9.19 -18.79 -10.74
CA TYR A 184 -9.92 -17.58 -10.41
C TYR A 184 -9.19 -16.38 -10.98
N SER A 185 -9.92 -15.50 -11.68
CA SER A 185 -9.42 -14.18 -11.99
C SER A 185 -10.52 -13.15 -11.72
N ASN A 186 -10.30 -12.34 -10.70
CA ASN A 186 -10.85 -11.00 -10.70
C ASN A 186 -9.91 -10.05 -9.96
N ARG A 187 -9.78 -8.85 -10.51
CA ARG A 187 -8.92 -7.81 -9.98
C ARG A 187 -9.25 -7.48 -8.52
N VAL A 188 -8.20 -7.38 -7.71
CA VAL A 188 -8.15 -6.39 -6.63
C VAL A 188 -8.04 -5.01 -7.30
N TYR A 189 -9.22 -4.45 -7.58
CA TYR A 189 -9.58 -3.11 -8.08
C TYR A 189 -9.42 -2.77 -9.59
N GLU A 190 -10.60 -2.51 -10.17
CA GLU A 190 -11.00 -1.55 -11.23
C GLU A 190 -11.30 -1.99 -12.66
N ARG A 191 -10.95 -3.20 -13.11
CA ARG A 191 -11.11 -3.56 -14.52
C ARG A 191 -11.10 -5.11 -14.54
N ASP A 192 -11.57 -5.84 -15.53
CA ASP A 192 -11.30 -7.28 -15.68
C ASP A 192 -10.11 -7.48 -16.66
N CYS A 193 -8.92 -8.00 -16.29
CA CYS A 193 -7.75 -8.01 -17.24
C CYS A 193 -7.16 -9.36 -17.57
N VAL A 194 -7.04 -10.30 -16.64
CA VAL A 194 -6.32 -11.54 -16.92
C VAL A 194 -7.15 -12.39 -17.88
N ASP A 195 -8.39 -12.74 -17.51
CA ASP A 195 -9.29 -13.50 -18.40
C ASP A 195 -9.68 -12.73 -19.66
N GLN A 196 -9.91 -11.41 -19.55
CA GLN A 196 -10.27 -10.58 -20.70
C GLN A 196 -9.12 -10.40 -21.70
N LEU A 197 -7.88 -10.68 -21.30
CA LEU A 197 -6.71 -10.66 -22.18
C LEU A 197 -6.22 -12.07 -22.54
N GLY A 198 -7.05 -13.10 -22.32
CA GLY A 198 -6.72 -14.49 -22.65
C GLY A 198 -5.57 -15.07 -21.82
N LEU A 199 -5.29 -14.51 -20.64
CA LEU A 199 -4.18 -14.94 -19.79
C LEU A 199 -4.61 -16.08 -18.85
N THR A 200 -5.01 -17.22 -19.40
CA THR A 200 -5.66 -18.31 -18.63
C THR A 200 -4.70 -19.31 -17.99
N ASN A 201 -3.40 -19.26 -18.31
CA ASN A 201 -2.40 -20.22 -17.85
C ASN A 201 -1.10 -19.52 -17.42
N TRP A 202 -0.38 -20.05 -16.44
CA TRP A 202 0.82 -19.40 -15.91
C TRP A 202 1.95 -19.20 -16.95
N LYS A 203 2.12 -20.15 -17.89
CA LYS A 203 3.13 -20.03 -18.96
C LYS A 203 2.97 -18.79 -19.83
N VAL A 204 1.74 -18.27 -19.98
CA VAL A 204 1.49 -17.13 -20.88
C VAL A 204 1.92 -15.79 -20.30
N PHE A 205 2.32 -15.71 -19.03
CA PHE A 205 2.93 -14.49 -18.47
C PHE A 205 4.36 -14.22 -18.94
N PHE A 206 4.89 -15.06 -19.82
CA PHE A 206 6.23 -14.96 -20.37
C PHE A 206 6.17 -14.95 -21.89
N ASN A 207 7.06 -14.20 -22.55
CA ASN A 207 7.35 -14.43 -23.96
C ASN A 207 8.18 -15.72 -24.12
N SER A 208 8.34 -16.20 -25.34
CA SER A 208 9.04 -17.46 -25.63
C SER A 208 10.50 -17.49 -25.17
N ARG A 209 11.22 -16.36 -25.20
CA ARG A 209 12.61 -16.29 -24.73
C ARG A 209 12.70 -16.27 -23.21
N GLN A 210 11.81 -15.54 -22.55
CA GLN A 210 11.68 -15.47 -21.09
C GLN A 210 11.35 -16.85 -20.53
N LEU A 211 10.33 -17.52 -21.10
CA LEU A 211 9.90 -18.85 -20.68
C LEU A 211 11.02 -19.88 -20.85
N LEU A 212 11.67 -19.91 -22.02
CA LEU A 212 12.79 -20.82 -22.26
C LEU A 212 13.95 -20.59 -21.28
N THR A 213 14.27 -19.33 -20.98
CA THR A 213 15.31 -18.97 -20.00
C THR A 213 15.02 -19.55 -18.62
N LEU A 214 13.79 -19.37 -18.11
CA LEU A 214 13.40 -19.83 -16.78
C LEU A 214 13.32 -21.36 -16.71
N VAL A 215 12.80 -22.01 -17.75
CA VAL A 215 12.79 -23.48 -17.85
C VAL A 215 14.20 -24.05 -17.85
N THR A 216 15.13 -23.39 -18.56
CA THR A 216 16.54 -23.80 -18.58
C THR A 216 17.18 -23.67 -17.19
N TYR A 217 16.82 -22.65 -16.40
CA TYR A 217 17.27 -22.57 -15.01
C TYR A 217 16.72 -23.70 -14.14
N VAL A 218 15.44 -24.04 -14.29
CA VAL A 218 14.84 -25.17 -13.56
C VAL A 218 15.58 -26.47 -13.87
N GLU A 219 15.86 -26.73 -15.15
CA GLU A 219 16.64 -27.89 -15.59
C GLU A 219 18.03 -27.91 -14.95
N ILE A 220 18.78 -26.80 -15.06
CA ILE A 220 20.13 -26.68 -14.48
C ILE A 220 20.12 -26.82 -12.95
N ILE A 221 19.14 -26.26 -12.26
CA ILE A 221 19.02 -26.37 -10.81
C ILE A 221 18.75 -27.84 -10.43
N ASN A 222 17.88 -28.53 -11.15
CA ASN A 222 17.60 -29.94 -10.92
C ASN A 222 18.83 -30.81 -11.15
N GLU A 223 19.62 -30.57 -12.20
CA GLU A 223 20.91 -31.25 -12.39
C GLU A 223 21.92 -30.94 -11.28
N ALA A 224 21.97 -29.69 -10.82
CA ALA A 224 22.88 -29.27 -9.75
C ALA A 224 22.51 -29.92 -8.42
N LYS A 225 21.23 -30.10 -8.12
CA LYS A 225 20.76 -30.81 -6.92
C LYS A 225 21.33 -32.23 -6.86
N GLU A 226 21.25 -33.00 -7.94
CA GLU A 226 21.76 -34.37 -7.97
C GLU A 226 23.28 -34.44 -7.69
N LYS A 227 24.05 -33.49 -8.24
CA LYS A 227 25.49 -33.38 -7.97
C LYS A 227 25.76 -32.99 -6.50
N MET A 228 25.02 -32.03 -5.97
CA MET A 228 25.16 -31.59 -4.58
C MET A 228 24.79 -32.69 -3.58
N ARG A 229 23.78 -33.53 -3.86
CA ARG A 229 23.43 -34.67 -3.01
C ARG A 229 24.62 -35.62 -2.84
N ALA A 230 25.30 -35.90 -3.95
CA ALA A 230 26.48 -36.78 -3.95
C ALA A 230 27.69 -36.18 -3.22
N GLU A 231 27.91 -34.88 -3.33
CA GLU A 231 29.12 -34.21 -2.80
C GLU A 231 28.97 -33.62 -1.39
N LEU A 232 27.80 -33.07 -1.06
CA LEU A 232 27.54 -32.26 0.13
C LEU A 232 26.58 -32.91 1.12
N GLY A 233 25.88 -33.97 0.72
CA GLY A 233 24.84 -34.63 1.50
C GLY A 233 23.48 -33.93 1.43
N GLU A 234 22.46 -34.58 1.99
CA GLU A 234 21.06 -34.17 1.82
C GLU A 234 20.73 -32.83 2.47
N GLU A 235 21.21 -32.59 3.70
CA GLU A 235 20.85 -31.40 4.47
C GLU A 235 21.35 -30.10 3.83
N LYS A 236 22.61 -30.08 3.38
CA LYS A 236 23.18 -28.94 2.64
C LYS A 236 22.52 -28.77 1.28
N THR A 237 22.20 -29.87 0.59
CA THR A 237 21.51 -29.81 -0.70
C THR A 237 20.12 -29.19 -0.54
N ARG A 238 19.36 -29.62 0.47
CA ARG A 238 18.08 -29.02 0.85
C ARG A 238 18.21 -27.51 1.05
N ALA A 239 19.18 -27.07 1.85
CA ALA A 239 19.39 -25.64 2.11
C ALA A 239 19.75 -24.86 0.83
N ILE A 240 20.73 -25.33 0.05
CA ILE A 240 21.19 -24.63 -1.16
C ILE A 240 20.09 -24.60 -2.23
N ALA A 241 19.39 -25.71 -2.46
CA ALA A 241 18.28 -25.78 -3.40
C ALA A 241 17.14 -24.82 -3.02
N THR A 242 16.85 -24.66 -1.73
CA THR A 242 15.88 -23.67 -1.23
C THR A 242 16.31 -22.25 -1.61
N TYR A 243 17.58 -21.88 -1.38
CA TYR A 243 18.08 -20.56 -1.79
C TYR A 243 18.12 -20.36 -3.31
N LEU A 244 18.38 -21.42 -4.09
CA LEU A 244 18.30 -21.38 -5.55
C LEU A 244 16.86 -21.17 -6.04
N ALA A 245 15.86 -21.73 -5.35
CA ALA A 245 14.46 -21.45 -5.64
C ALA A 245 14.10 -19.98 -5.33
N CYS A 246 14.53 -19.43 -4.19
CA CYS A 246 14.35 -18.01 -3.87
C CYS A 246 15.03 -17.08 -4.90
N LEU A 247 16.19 -17.49 -5.42
CA LEU A 247 16.86 -16.78 -6.52
C LEU A 247 16.02 -16.85 -7.80
N LEU A 248 15.48 -18.02 -8.14
CA LEU A 248 14.61 -18.20 -9.30
C LEU A 248 13.36 -17.32 -9.19
N ASP A 249 12.74 -17.18 -8.02
CA ASP A 249 11.60 -16.28 -7.81
C ASP A 249 11.93 -14.85 -8.20
N ARG A 250 13.13 -14.36 -7.83
CA ARG A 250 13.59 -13.03 -8.27
C ARG A 250 13.77 -12.96 -9.79
N CYS A 251 14.29 -14.02 -10.41
CA CYS A 251 14.39 -14.08 -11.87
C CYS A 251 13.01 -14.03 -12.54
N ILE A 252 12.02 -14.75 -12.01
CA ILE A 252 10.63 -14.76 -12.49
C ILE A 252 10.01 -13.36 -12.36
N ASP A 253 10.17 -12.73 -11.20
CA ASP A 253 9.64 -11.41 -10.88
C ASP A 253 10.23 -10.30 -11.80
N HIS A 254 11.49 -10.44 -12.21
CA HIS A 254 12.16 -9.49 -13.09
C HIS A 254 12.01 -9.78 -14.58
N ASN A 255 11.71 -11.03 -14.99
CA ASN A 255 11.77 -11.48 -16.38
C ASN A 255 10.46 -12.11 -16.87
N CYS A 256 9.40 -11.31 -16.86
CA CYS A 256 8.07 -11.69 -17.35
C CYS A 256 7.39 -10.52 -18.07
N ARG A 257 6.23 -10.76 -18.68
CA ARG A 257 5.40 -9.74 -19.36
C ARG A 257 4.77 -8.73 -18.39
N LEU A 258 4.82 -9.01 -17.08
CA LEU A 258 4.39 -8.11 -16.02
C LEU A 258 5.51 -7.12 -15.61
N SER A 259 6.75 -7.39 -16.02
CA SER A 259 7.92 -6.59 -15.69
C SER A 259 8.14 -5.48 -16.73
N GLY A 260 7.74 -4.26 -16.38
CA GLY A 260 7.95 -3.07 -17.20
C GLY A 260 9.42 -2.61 -17.24
N TRP A 261 9.73 -1.65 -18.11
CA TRP A 261 11.04 -0.99 -18.14
C TRP A 261 11.00 0.33 -17.36
N LYS A 262 11.83 0.48 -16.31
CA LYS A 262 11.93 1.76 -15.58
C LYS A 262 12.81 2.73 -16.35
N ILE A 263 12.23 3.81 -16.87
CA ILE A 263 12.93 4.88 -17.62
C ILE A 263 14.03 5.55 -16.78
N ASN A 264 13.86 5.61 -15.46
CA ASN A 264 14.85 6.08 -14.50
C ASN A 264 14.86 5.09 -13.33
N PRO A 265 15.92 4.27 -13.15
CA PRO A 265 17.29 4.44 -13.67
C PRO A 265 17.64 3.65 -14.96
N ALA A 266 16.70 3.35 -15.86
CA ALA A 266 16.92 2.50 -17.05
C ALA A 266 17.23 1.03 -16.67
N PHE A 267 16.26 0.39 -16.02
CA PHE A 267 16.41 -0.95 -15.43
C PHE A 267 15.08 -1.72 -15.42
N PRO A 268 15.07 -3.07 -15.49
CA PRO A 268 13.83 -3.85 -15.38
C PRO A 268 13.10 -3.60 -14.06
N ALA A 269 11.76 -3.48 -14.12
CA ALA A 269 10.93 -3.44 -12.93
C ALA A 269 10.76 -4.85 -12.33
N ARG A 270 9.94 -4.94 -11.28
CA ARG A 270 9.46 -6.20 -10.72
C ARG A 270 7.98 -6.33 -11.05
N ALA A 271 7.51 -7.54 -11.34
CA ALA A 271 6.09 -7.84 -11.49
C ALA A 271 5.33 -7.55 -10.20
N SER A 272 5.91 -7.92 -9.06
CA SER A 272 5.36 -7.76 -7.72
C SER A 272 5.54 -6.33 -7.16
N ALA A 273 5.83 -5.33 -8.01
CA ALA A 273 6.01 -3.95 -7.56
C ALA A 273 4.71 -3.31 -7.02
N SER A 274 3.56 -3.88 -7.37
CA SER A 274 2.24 -3.56 -6.82
C SER A 274 1.64 -4.78 -6.11
N HIS A 275 0.63 -4.59 -5.27
CA HIS A 275 -0.18 -5.66 -4.66
C HIS A 275 -1.09 -6.41 -5.66
N SER A 276 -0.66 -6.52 -6.92
CA SER A 276 -1.41 -7.07 -8.05
C SER A 276 -0.48 -7.39 -9.22
N LEU A 277 -0.77 -8.46 -9.96
CA LEU A 277 -0.05 -8.88 -11.17
C LEU A 277 -0.69 -8.22 -12.42
N ASN A 278 -0.23 -7.01 -12.75
CA ASN A 278 -0.76 -6.25 -13.89
C ASN A 278 0.05 -6.50 -15.16
N LEU A 279 -0.62 -6.85 -16.26
CA LEU A 279 0.03 -6.92 -17.57
C LEU A 279 0.50 -5.53 -18.00
N MET A 280 1.77 -5.43 -18.38
CA MET A 280 2.35 -4.22 -18.95
C MET A 280 2.21 -4.26 -20.47
N TRP A 281 1.73 -3.17 -21.09
CA TRP A 281 1.61 -3.09 -22.55
C TRP A 281 2.96 -3.21 -23.26
N ASN A 282 4.01 -2.70 -22.61
CA ASN A 282 5.41 -2.89 -22.97
C ASN A 282 6.20 -3.41 -21.77
N TYR A 283 7.09 -4.36 -22.01
CA TYR A 283 7.79 -5.11 -20.96
C TYR A 283 9.26 -5.35 -21.32
N CYS A 284 10.03 -5.78 -20.33
CA CYS A 284 11.45 -6.04 -20.45
C CYS A 284 11.75 -7.53 -20.37
N GLU A 285 12.71 -7.99 -21.16
CA GLU A 285 13.34 -9.31 -21.06
C GLU A 285 14.82 -9.11 -20.75
N SER A 286 15.35 -9.80 -19.75
CA SER A 286 16.78 -9.83 -19.45
C SER A 286 17.45 -11.05 -20.08
N THR A 287 18.70 -10.91 -20.52
CA THR A 287 19.46 -12.06 -21.03
C THR A 287 19.78 -13.06 -19.89
N PRO A 288 19.88 -14.37 -20.17
CA PRO A 288 20.01 -15.39 -19.12
C PRO A 288 21.19 -15.14 -18.16
N ARG A 289 22.37 -14.79 -18.67
CA ARG A 289 23.51 -14.56 -17.76
C ARG A 289 23.33 -13.30 -16.91
N TRP A 290 22.85 -12.22 -17.52
CA TRP A 290 22.64 -10.94 -16.84
C TRP A 290 21.57 -11.03 -15.74
N LEU A 291 20.46 -11.70 -16.05
CA LEU A 291 19.37 -11.93 -15.10
C LEU A 291 19.86 -12.69 -13.87
N TRP A 292 20.55 -13.81 -14.09
CA TRP A 292 21.08 -14.66 -13.02
C TRP A 292 22.09 -13.92 -12.14
N ASP A 293 23.08 -13.25 -12.73
CA ASP A 293 24.09 -12.49 -11.98
C ASP A 293 23.46 -11.38 -11.12
N THR A 294 22.43 -10.70 -11.64
CA THR A 294 21.78 -9.61 -10.92
C THR A 294 20.90 -10.12 -9.77
N CYS A 295 20.14 -11.19 -10.01
CA CYS A 295 19.27 -11.79 -9.00
C CYS A 295 20.06 -12.54 -7.93
N SER A 296 21.14 -13.21 -8.31
CA SER A 296 22.06 -13.89 -7.37
C SER A 296 22.71 -12.90 -6.42
N PHE A 297 23.24 -11.78 -6.92
CA PHE A 297 23.83 -10.74 -6.06
C PHE A 297 22.84 -10.26 -5.00
N SER A 298 21.60 -9.97 -5.41
CA SER A 298 20.54 -9.51 -4.50
C SER A 298 20.12 -10.57 -3.48
N THR A 299 20.11 -11.84 -3.88
CA THR A 299 19.79 -12.98 -2.99
C THR A 299 20.88 -13.18 -1.94
N VAL A 300 22.14 -13.16 -2.37
CA VAL A 300 23.31 -13.30 -1.49
C VAL A 300 23.43 -12.13 -0.54
N ASP A 301 23.23 -10.88 -1.00
CA ASP A 301 23.20 -9.69 -0.14
C ASP A 301 22.13 -9.80 0.96
N GLY A 302 20.92 -10.27 0.61
CA GLY A 302 19.87 -10.54 1.59
C GLY A 302 20.26 -11.60 2.61
N TYR A 303 20.85 -12.72 2.16
CA TYR A 303 21.34 -13.78 3.04
C TYR A 303 22.44 -13.28 3.99
N ILE A 304 23.42 -12.51 3.49
CA ILE A 304 24.50 -11.94 4.30
C ILE A 304 23.93 -11.04 5.41
N LYS A 305 22.96 -10.17 5.08
CA LYS A 305 22.28 -9.32 6.08
C LYS A 305 21.55 -10.12 7.14
N LEU A 306 20.89 -11.22 6.78
CA LEU A 306 20.26 -12.12 7.75
C LEU A 306 21.31 -12.76 8.67
N CYS A 307 22.43 -13.22 8.10
CA CYS A 307 23.55 -13.73 8.89
C CYS A 307 24.12 -12.67 9.86
N GLU A 308 24.26 -11.42 9.41
CA GLU A 308 24.71 -10.29 10.22
C GLU A 308 23.75 -9.99 11.39
N LEU A 309 22.43 -9.99 11.14
CA LEU A 309 21.41 -9.84 12.18
C LEU A 309 21.48 -10.95 13.24
N LEU A 310 21.87 -12.16 12.81
CA LEU A 310 22.11 -13.29 13.70
C LEU A 310 23.53 -13.27 14.31
N GLY A 311 24.34 -12.24 14.09
CA GLY A 311 25.69 -12.13 14.65
C GLY A 311 26.71 -13.11 14.04
N THR A 312 26.42 -13.67 12.87
CA THR A 312 27.29 -14.64 12.18
C THR A 312 28.33 -13.90 11.34
N LYS A 313 29.60 -14.30 11.46
CA LYS A 313 30.69 -13.79 10.61
C LYS A 313 30.80 -14.61 9.33
N ILE A 314 31.14 -13.96 8.21
CA ILE A 314 31.48 -14.63 6.95
C ILE A 314 32.62 -15.63 7.22
N ASN A 315 32.46 -16.88 6.77
CA ASN A 315 33.36 -18.02 7.00
C ASN A 315 33.39 -18.59 8.43
N SER A 316 32.45 -18.21 9.30
CA SER A 316 32.27 -18.88 10.59
C SER A 316 31.48 -20.17 10.41
N SER A 317 31.99 -21.29 10.91
CA SER A 317 31.21 -22.52 11.12
C SER A 317 30.48 -22.54 12.47
N SER A 318 30.63 -21.48 13.27
CA SER A 318 30.12 -21.31 14.63
C SER A 318 29.18 -20.11 14.73
N PHE A 319 28.03 -20.29 15.38
CA PHE A 319 27.04 -19.24 15.64
C PHE A 319 27.27 -18.61 17.02
N GLN A 320 28.12 -17.60 17.12
CA GLN A 320 28.53 -16.98 18.39
C GLN A 320 27.38 -16.45 19.28
N SER A 321 26.22 -16.14 18.70
CA SER A 321 25.02 -15.62 19.39
C SER A 321 24.04 -16.72 19.85
N LEU A 322 24.15 -17.93 19.30
CA LEU A 322 23.35 -19.12 19.67
C LEU A 322 24.15 -20.11 20.53
N GLU A 323 25.46 -19.90 20.68
CA GLU A 323 26.37 -20.75 21.47
C GLU A 323 26.08 -20.77 22.99
N THR A 324 25.24 -19.86 23.49
CA THR A 324 24.50 -20.12 24.73
C THR A 324 23.33 -21.05 24.43
N HIS A 325 23.64 -22.34 24.24
CA HIS A 325 22.65 -23.41 24.16
C HIS A 325 21.86 -23.51 25.48
N THR A 326 20.91 -22.61 25.70
CA THR A 326 19.59 -23.12 26.02
C THR A 326 19.07 -23.70 24.71
N GLU A 327 18.71 -24.98 24.67
CA GLU A 327 17.96 -25.58 23.56
C GLU A 327 16.63 -24.83 23.41
N LYS A 328 16.65 -23.64 22.82
CA LYS A 328 15.45 -23.00 22.30
C LYS A 328 15.16 -23.75 21.01
N SER A 329 14.39 -24.82 21.12
CA SER A 329 13.87 -25.57 19.98
C SER A 329 12.98 -24.62 19.18
N PHE A 330 13.43 -24.20 18.01
CA PHE A 330 12.58 -23.52 17.03
C PHE A 330 11.80 -24.59 16.27
N HIS A 331 10.48 -24.47 16.29
CA HIS A 331 9.58 -25.35 15.55
C HIS A 331 8.85 -24.51 14.50
N ILE A 332 8.96 -24.92 13.24
CA ILE A 332 8.36 -24.24 12.10
C ILE A 332 7.42 -25.26 11.45
N GLU A 333 6.15 -24.91 11.34
CA GLU A 333 5.10 -25.79 10.82
C GLU A 333 4.33 -25.04 9.72
N ASN A 334 3.95 -25.79 8.68
CA ASN A 334 2.98 -25.31 7.70
C ASN A 334 1.59 -25.80 8.13
N ALA A 335 0.85 -24.92 8.79
CA ALA A 335 -0.50 -25.20 9.23
C ALA A 335 -1.37 -23.96 9.01
N SER A 336 -2.65 -24.20 8.71
CA SER A 336 -3.62 -23.11 8.64
C SER A 336 -3.95 -22.61 10.04
N ALA A 337 -4.08 -21.29 10.18
CA ALA A 337 -4.38 -20.65 11.46
C ALA A 337 -5.75 -21.05 12.04
N ASP A 338 -6.68 -21.48 11.19
CA ASP A 338 -8.01 -21.98 11.58
C ASP A 338 -8.00 -23.43 12.12
N SER A 339 -6.84 -24.10 12.12
CA SER A 339 -6.68 -25.42 12.73
C SER A 339 -5.22 -25.68 13.16
N LEU A 340 -4.95 -25.46 14.43
CA LEU A 340 -3.66 -25.71 15.08
C LEU A 340 -3.65 -27.08 15.76
N TYR A 341 -4.09 -28.13 15.04
CA TYR A 341 -4.27 -29.49 15.59
C TYR A 341 -3.00 -30.10 16.19
N HIS A 342 -1.82 -29.64 15.78
CA HIS A 342 -0.52 -30.08 16.28
C HIS A 342 -0.17 -29.47 17.66
N LEU A 343 -0.94 -28.48 18.12
CA LEU A 343 -0.76 -27.83 19.42
C LEU A 343 -1.86 -28.27 20.41
N PRO A 344 -1.48 -28.74 21.62
CA PRO A 344 -2.46 -29.03 22.67
C PRO A 344 -3.18 -27.78 23.17
N ASP A 345 -4.34 -27.98 23.77
CA ASP A 345 -5.07 -26.93 24.49
C ASP A 345 -4.20 -26.32 25.59
N GLN A 346 -4.30 -25.00 25.79
CA GLN A 346 -3.62 -24.26 26.85
C GLN A 346 -2.09 -24.51 26.93
N SER A 347 -1.44 -24.73 25.79
CA SER A 347 -0.01 -25.01 25.71
C SER A 347 0.86 -23.78 25.45
N ILE A 348 0.28 -22.70 24.93
CA ILE A 348 0.99 -21.51 24.45
C ILE A 348 0.87 -20.34 25.44
N ASP A 349 2.00 -19.73 25.80
CA ASP A 349 2.02 -18.55 26.69
C ASP A 349 1.65 -17.25 25.97
N ALA A 350 2.06 -17.12 24.70
CA ALA A 350 1.81 -15.94 23.90
C ALA A 350 1.57 -16.27 22.43
N VAL A 351 0.60 -15.58 21.82
CA VAL A 351 0.35 -15.58 20.38
C VAL A 351 0.68 -14.19 19.83
N VAL A 352 1.46 -14.10 18.76
CA VAL A 352 1.73 -12.84 18.05
C VAL A 352 1.32 -13.06 16.61
N THR A 353 0.37 -12.25 16.12
CA THR A 353 -0.24 -12.47 14.81
C THR A 353 -0.45 -11.15 14.05
N ASP A 354 -0.24 -11.19 12.74
CA ASP A 354 -0.53 -10.11 11.78
C ASP A 354 -1.46 -10.70 10.72
N PRO A 355 -2.78 -10.68 10.96
CA PRO A 355 -3.73 -11.34 10.08
C PRO A 355 -3.95 -10.58 8.77
N PRO A 356 -4.38 -11.28 7.70
CA PRO A 356 -4.71 -10.66 6.42
C PRO A 356 -5.87 -9.64 6.53
N TYR A 357 -5.83 -8.61 5.68
CA TYR A 357 -6.77 -7.50 5.68
C TYR A 357 -7.76 -7.57 4.51
N TYR A 358 -8.91 -8.23 4.71
CA TYR A 358 -10.00 -8.32 3.73
C TYR A 358 -9.49 -8.62 2.30
N SER A 359 -9.78 -7.75 1.34
CA SER A 359 -9.45 -7.89 -0.07
C SER A 359 -8.18 -7.14 -0.46
N THR A 360 -7.36 -6.69 0.50
CA THR A 360 -6.19 -5.84 0.24
C THR A 360 -5.16 -6.57 -0.61
N ILE A 361 -4.92 -7.84 -0.29
CA ILE A 361 -3.97 -8.72 -0.99
C ILE A 361 -4.61 -10.12 -1.05
N GLN A 362 -4.60 -10.74 -2.23
CA GLN A 362 -4.99 -12.15 -2.42
C GLN A 362 -3.71 -12.99 -2.43
N TYR A 363 -3.23 -13.41 -1.26
CA TYR A 363 -1.90 -14.01 -1.10
C TYR A 363 -1.77 -15.33 -1.85
N ALA A 364 -2.76 -16.21 -1.78
CA ALA A 364 -2.72 -17.52 -2.44
C ALA A 364 -2.65 -17.36 -3.98
N GLU A 365 -3.53 -16.51 -4.54
CA GLU A 365 -3.53 -16.23 -5.99
C GLU A 365 -2.22 -15.60 -6.49
N LEU A 366 -1.67 -14.64 -5.73
CA LEU A 366 -0.39 -14.01 -6.09
C LEU A 366 0.80 -14.96 -5.92
N SER A 367 0.76 -15.82 -4.90
CA SER A 367 1.81 -16.81 -4.62
C SER A 367 1.90 -17.88 -5.69
N ASP A 368 0.78 -18.24 -6.34
CA ASP A 368 0.78 -19.22 -7.42
C ASP A 368 1.74 -18.87 -8.57
N PHE A 369 1.93 -17.57 -8.85
CA PHE A 369 2.87 -17.09 -9.86
C PHE A 369 4.31 -17.58 -9.62
N PHE A 370 4.69 -17.79 -8.36
CA PHE A 370 5.98 -18.34 -7.94
C PHE A 370 5.91 -19.83 -7.61
N TYR A 371 4.84 -20.26 -6.92
CA TYR A 371 4.63 -21.62 -6.45
C TYR A 371 4.76 -22.66 -7.57
N VAL A 372 4.20 -22.38 -8.76
CA VAL A 372 4.29 -23.30 -9.90
C VAL A 372 5.73 -23.56 -10.35
N TRP A 373 6.64 -22.61 -10.15
CA TRP A 373 8.06 -22.78 -10.44
C TRP A 373 8.79 -23.47 -9.30
N GLN A 374 8.54 -23.05 -8.05
CA GLN A 374 9.12 -23.67 -6.87
C GLN A 374 8.80 -25.16 -6.81
N LYS A 375 7.56 -25.57 -7.11
CA LYS A 375 7.13 -26.97 -7.16
C LYS A 375 8.01 -27.83 -8.08
N ARG A 376 8.50 -27.27 -9.19
CA ARG A 376 9.35 -27.98 -10.17
C ARG A 376 10.79 -28.19 -9.70
N ILE A 377 11.19 -27.52 -8.62
CA ILE A 377 12.53 -27.57 -8.03
C ILE A 377 12.52 -28.19 -6.63
N LEU A 378 11.44 -28.03 -5.88
CA LEU A 378 11.41 -28.32 -4.45
C LEU A 378 10.46 -29.46 -4.06
N SER A 379 9.66 -30.01 -4.98
CA SER A 379 8.72 -31.10 -4.65
C SER A 379 9.39 -32.40 -4.16
N ASP A 380 10.63 -32.67 -4.58
CA ASP A 380 11.44 -33.78 -4.09
C ASP A 380 12.13 -33.49 -2.75
N ILE A 381 12.15 -32.22 -2.31
CA ILE A 381 12.79 -31.78 -1.06
C ILE A 381 11.77 -31.53 0.05
N PHE A 382 10.65 -30.91 -0.31
CA PHE A 382 9.53 -30.56 0.58
C PHE A 382 8.20 -31.05 -0.02
N PRO A 383 8.02 -32.38 -0.19
CA PRO A 383 6.81 -32.93 -0.78
C PRO A 383 5.54 -32.49 -0.04
N GLU A 384 5.61 -32.28 1.27
CA GLU A 384 4.54 -31.79 2.12
C GLU A 384 4.11 -30.34 1.81
N LEU A 385 4.99 -29.52 1.24
CA LEU A 385 4.68 -28.14 0.85
C LEU A 385 4.20 -28.03 -0.60
N TYR A 386 4.55 -28.99 -1.46
CA TYR A 386 4.32 -28.92 -2.91
C TYR A 386 3.44 -30.04 -3.49
N TYR A 387 2.68 -30.74 -2.64
CA TYR A 387 1.81 -31.85 -3.10
C TYR A 387 0.66 -31.35 -4.00
N SER A 388 0.01 -30.23 -3.66
CA SER A 388 -1.12 -29.67 -4.41
C SER A 388 -0.66 -28.98 -5.71
N GLU A 389 -1.52 -28.94 -6.73
CA GLU A 389 -1.20 -28.28 -8.00
C GLU A 389 -0.98 -26.76 -7.84
N LEU A 390 -1.77 -26.14 -6.98
CA LEU A 390 -1.72 -24.71 -6.63
C LEU A 390 -1.87 -24.54 -5.11
N THR A 391 -1.67 -23.32 -4.61
CA THR A 391 -1.88 -22.98 -3.18
C THR A 391 -3.34 -23.15 -2.74
N ASP A 392 -3.59 -23.27 -1.44
CA ASP A 392 -4.94 -23.41 -0.87
C ASP A 392 -5.65 -22.05 -0.82
N LYS A 393 -6.69 -21.86 -1.65
CA LYS A 393 -7.53 -20.65 -1.67
C LYS A 393 -8.73 -20.80 -0.73
N ASP A 394 -9.06 -22.03 -0.37
CA ASP A 394 -10.27 -22.32 0.39
C ASP A 394 -10.10 -21.96 1.85
N ARG A 395 -8.92 -22.21 2.41
CA ARG A 395 -8.59 -21.88 3.81
C ARG A 395 -7.91 -20.52 3.97
N GLU A 396 -7.69 -19.78 2.89
CA GLU A 396 -7.18 -18.41 2.95
C GLU A 396 -8.24 -17.47 3.55
N ALA A 397 -7.87 -16.72 4.60
CA ALA A 397 -8.70 -15.72 5.25
C ALA A 397 -8.62 -14.36 4.52
N VAL A 398 -9.11 -14.29 3.28
CA VAL A 398 -9.20 -13.04 2.50
C VAL A 398 -10.60 -12.86 1.93
N ALA A 399 -11.04 -11.61 1.80
CA ALA A 399 -12.29 -11.30 1.12
C ALA A 399 -12.05 -11.30 -0.39
N ASN A 400 -12.56 -12.34 -1.07
CA ASN A 400 -12.41 -12.51 -2.52
C ASN A 400 -13.77 -12.68 -3.23
N PRO A 401 -14.38 -11.58 -3.72
CA PRO A 401 -15.68 -11.63 -4.40
C PRO A 401 -15.70 -12.51 -5.66
N SER A 402 -14.54 -12.77 -6.28
CA SER A 402 -14.43 -13.62 -7.48
C SER A 402 -14.95 -15.03 -7.25
N ARG A 403 -14.72 -15.56 -6.04
CA ARG A 403 -15.11 -16.90 -5.64
C ARG A 403 -16.63 -17.09 -5.55
N PHE A 404 -17.35 -15.99 -5.34
CA PHE A 404 -18.80 -15.99 -5.09
C PHE A 404 -19.62 -15.47 -6.29
N ARG A 405 -18.99 -15.14 -7.42
CA ARG A 405 -19.65 -14.57 -8.63
C ARG A 405 -20.84 -15.39 -9.13
N ALA A 406 -20.83 -16.71 -8.96
CA ALA A 406 -21.87 -17.62 -9.43
C ALA A 406 -23.02 -17.85 -8.44
N MET A 407 -23.00 -17.22 -7.25
CA MET A 407 -23.90 -17.59 -6.14
C MET A 407 -25.21 -16.80 -6.03
N GLY A 408 -25.55 -15.93 -7.00
CA GLY A 408 -26.87 -15.26 -7.10
C GLY A 408 -27.19 -14.22 -6.01
N ILE A 409 -26.38 -14.13 -4.95
CA ILE A 409 -26.33 -13.08 -3.92
C ILE A 409 -25.17 -12.12 -4.27
N SER A 410 -25.10 -10.95 -3.65
CA SER A 410 -23.94 -10.05 -3.72
C SER A 410 -22.63 -10.83 -3.46
N PRO A 411 -21.73 -10.99 -4.46
CA PRO A 411 -20.47 -11.70 -4.27
C PRO A 411 -19.55 -11.03 -3.25
N LYS A 412 -19.73 -9.71 -3.06
CA LYS A 412 -19.01 -8.95 -2.04
C LYS A 412 -19.43 -9.39 -0.64
N ASP A 413 -20.73 -9.43 -0.38
CA ASP A 413 -21.26 -9.72 0.95
C ASP A 413 -20.90 -11.14 1.39
N LEU A 414 -20.93 -12.10 0.46
CA LEU A 414 -20.48 -13.47 0.72
C LEU A 414 -18.98 -13.56 0.98
N ALA A 415 -18.17 -12.78 0.27
CA ALA A 415 -16.72 -12.73 0.50
C ALA A 415 -16.38 -12.13 1.86
N ASP A 416 -17.08 -11.08 2.28
CA ASP A 416 -16.91 -10.45 3.58
C ASP A 416 -17.33 -11.44 4.71
N GLN A 417 -18.45 -12.16 4.53
CA GLN A 417 -18.89 -13.21 5.47
C GLN A 417 -17.91 -14.39 5.58
N ASP A 418 -17.37 -14.87 4.46
CA ASP A 418 -16.37 -15.94 4.44
C ASP A 418 -15.07 -15.52 5.14
N TYR A 419 -14.62 -14.28 4.90
CA TYR A 419 -13.48 -13.69 5.61
C TYR A 419 -13.73 -13.63 7.12
N GLU A 420 -14.87 -13.09 7.55
CA GLU A 420 -15.28 -13.00 8.96
C GLU A 420 -15.27 -14.37 9.65
N ALA A 421 -15.88 -15.37 9.02
CA ALA A 421 -15.96 -16.72 9.56
C ALA A 421 -14.56 -17.34 9.76
N LYS A 422 -13.67 -17.20 8.77
CA LYS A 422 -12.30 -17.74 8.86
C LYS A 422 -11.45 -17.03 9.91
N MET A 423 -11.59 -15.70 10.01
CA MET A 423 -10.94 -14.92 11.06
C MET A 423 -11.39 -15.36 12.46
N GLN A 424 -12.71 -15.56 12.64
CA GLN A 424 -13.24 -16.10 13.89
C GLN A 424 -12.71 -17.51 14.17
N MET A 425 -12.68 -18.42 13.19
CA MET A 425 -12.13 -19.76 13.36
C MET A 425 -10.65 -19.75 13.79
N ALA A 426 -9.83 -18.90 13.16
CA ALA A 426 -8.43 -18.71 13.54
C ALA A 426 -8.30 -18.21 14.99
N PHE A 427 -9.07 -17.20 15.38
CA PHE A 427 -9.07 -16.70 16.75
C PHE A 427 -9.57 -17.74 17.76
N SER A 428 -10.57 -18.55 17.41
CA SER A 428 -11.02 -19.66 18.27
C SER A 428 -9.91 -20.68 18.51
N GLU A 429 -9.11 -21.00 17.49
CA GLU A 429 -7.93 -21.86 17.68
C GLU A 429 -6.87 -21.20 18.55
N TYR A 430 -6.63 -19.90 18.37
CA TYR A 430 -5.71 -19.16 19.24
C TYR A 430 -6.19 -19.18 20.69
N TYR A 431 -7.51 -19.03 20.92
CA TYR A 431 -8.11 -19.15 22.25
C TYR A 431 -7.89 -20.55 22.82
N ARG A 432 -8.11 -21.62 22.04
CA ARG A 432 -7.91 -23.00 22.49
C ARG A 432 -6.48 -23.27 22.95
N VAL A 433 -5.48 -22.89 22.15
CA VAL A 433 -4.07 -23.19 22.43
C VAL A 433 -3.45 -22.26 23.49
N LEU A 434 -3.98 -21.05 23.67
CA LEU A 434 -3.46 -20.08 24.64
C LEU A 434 -3.79 -20.51 26.07
N LYS A 435 -2.83 -20.38 26.99
CA LYS A 435 -3.05 -20.55 28.44
C LYS A 435 -4.06 -19.53 28.97
N ASP A 436 -4.68 -19.84 30.11
CA ASP A 436 -5.67 -18.96 30.74
C ASP A 436 -5.11 -17.58 31.14
N ASN A 437 -3.83 -17.52 31.51
CA ASN A 437 -3.10 -16.28 31.78
C ASN A 437 -2.29 -15.78 30.57
N GLY A 438 -2.41 -16.44 29.42
CA GLY A 438 -1.68 -16.10 28.21
C GLY A 438 -2.12 -14.77 27.61
N VAL A 439 -1.32 -14.29 26.66
CA VAL A 439 -1.56 -13.03 25.96
C VAL A 439 -1.49 -13.22 24.46
N MET A 440 -2.41 -12.59 23.74
CA MET A 440 -2.33 -12.49 22.30
C MET A 440 -2.10 -11.04 21.90
N THR A 441 -1.15 -10.80 21.00
CA THR A 441 -0.97 -9.50 20.36
C THR A 441 -1.35 -9.61 18.89
N VAL A 442 -2.29 -8.77 18.46
CA VAL A 442 -2.73 -8.68 17.06
C VAL A 442 -2.24 -7.37 16.49
N GLN A 443 -1.44 -7.45 15.42
CA GLN A 443 -1.05 -6.29 14.64
C GLN A 443 -2.18 -5.92 13.67
N PHE A 444 -2.47 -4.62 13.55
CA PHE A 444 -3.51 -4.16 12.64
C PHE A 444 -3.24 -2.76 12.09
N ASN A 445 -3.20 -2.65 10.76
CA ASN A 445 -2.96 -1.40 10.02
C ASN A 445 -4.06 -1.14 9.01
N HIS A 446 -5.23 -0.66 9.45
CA HIS A 446 -6.30 -0.30 8.53
C HIS A 446 -6.95 1.05 8.87
N LYS A 447 -7.20 1.84 7.83
CA LYS A 447 -7.83 3.18 7.92
C LYS A 447 -9.36 3.10 7.94
N ASP A 448 -9.92 2.03 7.40
CA ASP A 448 -11.37 1.82 7.34
C ASP A 448 -11.90 1.30 8.68
N SER A 449 -12.85 2.03 9.27
CA SER A 449 -13.53 1.62 10.51
C SER A 449 -14.29 0.30 10.37
N GLY A 450 -14.77 -0.05 9.18
CA GLY A 450 -15.45 -1.33 8.94
C GLY A 450 -14.55 -2.54 9.17
N ALA A 451 -13.26 -2.41 8.82
CA ALA A 451 -12.31 -3.49 9.05
C ALA A 451 -11.98 -3.67 10.54
N TRP A 452 -11.93 -2.56 11.30
CA TRP A 452 -11.75 -2.55 12.75
C TRP A 452 -12.90 -3.22 13.49
N ASP A 453 -14.14 -2.90 13.11
CA ASP A 453 -15.35 -3.48 13.70
C ASP A 453 -15.36 -5.00 13.58
N VAL A 454 -15.03 -5.49 12.40
CA VAL A 454 -15.04 -6.93 12.11
C VAL A 454 -13.92 -7.69 12.81
N LEU A 455 -12.70 -7.14 12.84
CA LEU A 455 -11.61 -7.73 13.60
C LEU A 455 -11.98 -7.82 15.09
N ALA A 456 -12.47 -6.72 15.66
CA ALA A 456 -12.86 -6.66 17.06
C ALA A 456 -14.01 -7.63 17.36
N GLN A 457 -15.02 -7.69 16.49
CA GLN A 457 -16.15 -8.61 16.64
C GLN A 457 -15.69 -10.07 16.59
N SER A 458 -14.79 -10.42 15.67
CA SER A 458 -14.25 -11.77 15.54
C SER A 458 -13.46 -12.18 16.78
N LEU A 459 -12.64 -11.27 17.33
CA LEU A 459 -11.91 -11.47 18.59
C LEU A 459 -12.87 -11.69 19.78
N ILE A 460 -13.89 -10.83 19.88
CA ILE A 460 -14.90 -10.89 20.93
C ILE A 460 -15.71 -12.18 20.86
N ASN A 461 -16.12 -12.61 19.66
CA ASN A 461 -16.86 -13.85 19.43
C ASN A 461 -16.01 -15.09 19.74
N ALA A 462 -14.70 -15.04 19.48
CA ALA A 462 -13.77 -16.09 19.84
C ALA A 462 -13.50 -16.18 21.36
N GLY A 463 -14.05 -15.27 22.17
CA GLY A 463 -13.93 -15.28 23.64
C GLY A 463 -12.82 -14.39 24.21
N PHE A 464 -12.21 -13.52 23.40
CA PHE A 464 -11.19 -12.59 23.88
C PHE A 464 -11.80 -11.31 24.47
N GLU A 465 -11.08 -10.75 25.44
CA GLU A 465 -11.17 -9.36 25.88
C GLU A 465 -9.97 -8.59 25.33
N ILE A 466 -10.21 -7.40 24.78
CA ILE A 466 -9.18 -6.51 24.23
C ILE A 466 -8.77 -5.54 25.33
N THR A 467 -7.64 -5.80 25.98
CA THR A 467 -7.21 -5.11 27.20
C THR A 467 -6.40 -3.83 26.97
N ALA A 468 -5.77 -3.68 25.79
CA ALA A 468 -5.02 -2.48 25.43
C ALA A 468 -4.86 -2.35 23.91
N SER A 469 -4.52 -1.14 23.45
CA SER A 469 -4.07 -0.87 22.09
C SER A 469 -2.90 0.11 22.11
N TRP A 470 -1.85 -0.18 21.34
CA TRP A 470 -0.68 0.68 21.24
C TRP A 470 -0.46 1.09 19.79
N ALA A 471 -0.49 2.40 19.51
CA ALA A 471 -0.01 2.92 18.24
C ALA A 471 1.53 2.96 18.26
N VAL A 472 2.14 2.27 17.30
CA VAL A 472 3.59 2.20 17.09
C VAL A 472 3.89 2.87 15.75
N SER A 473 4.75 3.90 15.78
CA SER A 473 5.24 4.53 14.56
C SER A 473 6.21 3.58 13.85
N THR A 474 5.83 3.11 12.66
CA THR A 474 6.61 2.15 11.86
C THR A 474 7.35 2.78 10.68
N GLU A 475 7.27 4.10 10.49
CA GLU A 475 7.97 4.81 9.39
C GLU A 475 9.17 5.63 9.84
N ASN A 476 10.16 5.75 8.95
CA ASN A 476 11.37 6.56 9.15
C ASN A 476 10.99 8.06 9.14
N PRO A 477 11.27 8.82 10.21
CA PRO A 477 10.95 10.25 10.30
C PRO A 477 11.57 11.11 9.20
N GLN A 478 12.64 10.64 8.54
CA GLN A 478 13.29 11.37 7.44
C GLN A 478 12.37 11.61 6.22
N ASN A 479 11.30 10.81 6.05
CA ASN A 479 10.30 11.02 4.99
C ASN A 479 9.16 11.99 5.41
N LEU A 480 9.03 12.35 6.70
CA LEU A 480 8.01 13.27 7.23
C LEU A 480 8.26 14.75 6.91
N HIS A 481 9.39 15.10 6.29
CA HIS A 481 9.68 16.48 5.87
C HIS A 481 8.73 17.03 4.77
N GLN A 482 7.73 16.25 4.34
CA GLN A 482 6.61 16.73 3.53
C GLN A 482 5.37 16.97 4.40
N ALA A 483 5.40 18.03 5.23
CA ALA A 483 4.26 18.55 6.01
C ALA A 483 3.00 18.91 5.17
N GLN A 484 2.99 18.61 3.87
CA GLN A 484 1.88 18.83 2.95
C GLN A 484 0.98 17.60 2.78
N LYS A 485 1.41 16.41 3.22
CA LYS A 485 0.60 15.18 3.16
C LYS A 485 0.78 14.38 4.43
N ASN A 486 -0.31 14.18 5.17
CA ASN A 486 -0.32 13.21 6.26
C ASN A 486 -1.06 11.95 5.80
N SER A 487 -0.28 10.93 5.43
CA SER A 487 -0.77 9.59 5.17
C SER A 487 -0.35 8.69 6.32
N VAL A 488 -0.81 8.96 7.55
CA VAL A 488 -0.46 8.14 8.73
C VAL A 488 -0.53 6.65 8.41
N SER A 489 0.53 5.96 8.79
CA SER A 489 0.75 4.52 8.72
C SER A 489 1.26 4.03 10.08
N SER A 490 0.68 4.56 11.15
CA SER A 490 0.91 4.05 12.50
C SER A 490 0.32 2.66 12.61
N THR A 491 1.11 1.75 13.16
CA THR A 491 0.73 0.36 13.36
C THR A 491 0.06 0.21 14.71
N VAL A 492 -1.15 -0.35 14.78
CA VAL A 492 -1.81 -0.56 16.07
C VAL A 492 -1.62 -2.00 16.51
N LEU A 493 -1.14 -2.18 17.74
CA LEU A 493 -1.02 -3.49 18.39
C LEU A 493 -2.13 -3.64 19.42
N LEU A 494 -3.08 -4.54 19.19
CA LEU A 494 -4.11 -4.91 20.15
C LEU A 494 -3.61 -6.01 21.09
N VAL A 495 -3.77 -5.80 22.39
CA VAL A 495 -3.44 -6.79 23.42
C VAL A 495 -4.72 -7.48 23.88
N CYS A 496 -4.84 -8.76 23.57
CA CYS A 496 -6.01 -9.59 23.83
C CYS A 496 -5.70 -10.64 24.90
N ARG A 497 -6.65 -10.89 25.80
CA ARG A 497 -6.59 -11.95 26.81
C ARG A 497 -7.88 -12.75 26.81
N LYS A 498 -7.85 -13.99 27.31
CA LYS A 498 -9.09 -14.76 27.49
C LYS A 498 -10.02 -14.00 28.43
N ARG A 499 -11.28 -13.84 28.03
CA ARG A 499 -12.29 -13.24 28.88
C ARG A 499 -12.59 -14.20 30.04
N LEU A 500 -12.49 -13.70 31.27
CA LEU A 500 -12.81 -14.49 32.45
C LEU A 500 -14.34 -14.69 32.53
N PRO A 501 -14.84 -15.91 32.82
CA PRO A 501 -16.25 -16.09 33.12
C PRO A 501 -16.63 -15.34 34.41
N PRO A 502 -17.88 -14.88 34.55
CA PRO A 502 -18.38 -14.33 35.81
C PRO A 502 -18.16 -15.35 36.94
N ASN A 503 -17.72 -14.87 38.11
CA ASN A 503 -17.30 -15.66 39.26
C ASN A 503 -18.29 -16.82 39.61
N PRO A 504 -17.85 -18.08 39.79
CA PRO A 504 -18.74 -19.23 40.04
C PRO A 504 -19.60 -19.15 41.32
N GLN A 505 -19.32 -18.22 42.23
CA GLN A 505 -20.17 -18.00 43.42
C GLN A 505 -21.54 -17.38 43.10
N SER A 506 -21.73 -16.88 41.87
CA SER A 506 -23.02 -16.42 41.34
C SER A 506 -23.55 -17.38 40.26
N GLY A 507 -23.58 -18.69 40.52
CA GLY A 507 -24.47 -19.66 39.85
C GLY A 507 -24.48 -19.74 38.32
N GLY A 508 -23.51 -19.15 37.61
CA GLY A 508 -23.44 -19.12 36.15
C GLY A 508 -22.70 -20.34 35.62
N SER A 509 -23.38 -21.13 34.80
CA SER A 509 -22.79 -22.23 34.03
C SER A 509 -21.76 -21.75 33.00
N MET A 510 -20.88 -22.69 32.60
CA MET A 510 -19.83 -22.60 31.56
C MET A 510 -20.20 -21.71 30.35
N PRO A 511 -19.20 -21.12 29.64
CA PRO A 511 -19.47 -20.37 28.43
C PRO A 511 -20.26 -21.22 27.42
N PRO A 512 -21.18 -20.62 26.62
CA PRO A 512 -21.90 -21.35 25.60
C PRO A 512 -20.90 -22.00 24.66
N ASP A 513 -21.21 -23.22 24.24
CA ASP A 513 -20.55 -23.87 23.11
C ASP A 513 -20.45 -22.88 21.94
N PRO A 514 -19.25 -22.62 21.38
CA PRO A 514 -19.07 -21.74 20.22
C PRO A 514 -19.95 -22.10 19.02
N GLN A 515 -20.46 -23.33 18.94
CA GLN A 515 -21.38 -23.78 17.88
C GLN A 515 -22.85 -23.46 18.16
N SER A 516 -23.20 -23.07 19.38
CA SER A 516 -24.55 -22.66 19.74
C SER A 516 -24.66 -21.13 19.64
N GLY A 517 -25.19 -20.63 18.51
CA GLY A 517 -25.54 -19.22 18.31
C GLY A 517 -26.68 -18.71 19.21
N GLY A 518 -26.79 -19.23 20.44
CA GLY A 518 -27.81 -18.90 21.43
C GLY A 518 -27.24 -18.00 22.52
N ILE A 519 -27.92 -16.89 22.78
CA ILE A 519 -27.65 -15.97 23.88
C ILE A 519 -27.84 -16.74 25.20
N GLY A 520 -26.74 -17.04 25.90
CA GLY A 520 -26.76 -17.66 27.23
C GLY A 520 -27.44 -16.75 28.25
N SER A 521 -28.57 -17.18 28.79
CA SER A 521 -29.46 -16.44 29.69
C SER A 521 -29.00 -16.42 31.16
N GLY A 522 -27.73 -16.15 31.44
CA GLY A 522 -27.15 -16.30 32.79
C GLY A 522 -26.18 -15.23 33.28
N ALA A 523 -25.80 -14.25 32.46
CA ALA A 523 -25.04 -13.07 32.91
C ALA A 523 -26.01 -11.87 33.00
N GLU A 524 -25.84 -10.98 33.99
CA GLU A 524 -26.53 -9.69 33.97
C GLU A 524 -26.27 -9.01 32.61
N ASN A 525 -27.32 -8.77 31.83
CA ASN A 525 -27.19 -8.16 30.52
C ASN A 525 -26.50 -6.79 30.66
N ALA A 526 -25.41 -6.58 29.92
CA ALA A 526 -24.75 -5.28 29.88
C ALA A 526 -25.49 -4.36 28.90
N TRP A 527 -25.99 -3.22 29.39
CA TRP A 527 -26.66 -2.24 28.55
C TRP A 527 -25.70 -1.14 28.11
N TRP A 528 -25.81 -0.71 26.86
CA TRP A 528 -24.97 0.36 26.29
C TRP A 528 -24.99 1.63 27.14
N ASP A 529 -26.18 2.04 27.61
CA ASP A 529 -26.34 3.25 28.40
C ASP A 529 -25.62 3.19 29.76
N ASP A 530 -25.39 2.00 30.31
CA ASP A 530 -24.66 1.79 31.56
C ASP A 530 -23.14 1.77 31.34
N ILE A 531 -22.68 1.22 30.21
CA ILE A 531 -21.25 1.08 29.93
C ILE A 531 -20.64 2.31 29.24
N ARG A 532 -21.44 3.07 28.48
CA ARG A 532 -20.98 4.23 27.72
C ARG A 532 -20.28 5.27 28.60
N PRO A 533 -20.80 5.63 29.80
CA PRO A 533 -20.12 6.57 30.69
C PRO A 533 -18.79 6.02 31.23
N GLU A 534 -18.72 4.73 31.59
CA GLU A 534 -17.48 4.09 32.03
C GLU A 534 -16.42 4.12 30.92
N LEU A 535 -16.83 3.78 29.70
CA LEU A 535 -15.99 3.80 28.51
C LEU A 535 -15.40 5.19 28.27
N ASN A 536 -16.25 6.22 28.29
CA ASN A 536 -15.86 7.60 28.06
C ASN A 536 -14.82 8.04 29.11
N ASN A 537 -15.11 7.79 30.39
CA ASN A 537 -14.21 8.13 31.50
C ASN A 537 -12.85 7.44 31.37
N LEU A 538 -12.82 6.14 31.05
CA LEU A 538 -11.57 5.39 30.91
C LEU A 538 -10.75 5.90 29.72
N VAL A 539 -11.40 6.18 28.57
CA VAL A 539 -10.73 6.74 27.40
C VAL A 539 -10.12 8.11 27.72
N THR A 540 -10.89 9.01 28.35
CA THR A 540 -10.38 10.33 28.73
C THR A 540 -9.23 10.26 29.72
N GLN A 541 -9.29 9.35 30.71
CA GLN A 541 -8.19 9.13 31.65
C GLN A 541 -6.91 8.64 30.93
N ARG A 542 -7.04 7.66 30.03
CA ARG A 542 -5.91 7.11 29.27
C ARG A 542 -5.33 8.10 28.25
N ALA A 543 -6.13 9.03 27.74
CA ALA A 543 -5.68 10.03 26.78
C ALA A 543 -4.53 10.89 27.34
N GLU A 544 -4.58 11.23 28.62
CA GLU A 544 -3.50 11.98 29.29
C GLU A 544 -2.22 11.15 29.39
N GLU A 545 -2.33 9.87 29.73
CA GLU A 545 -1.19 8.94 29.76
C GLU A 545 -0.56 8.77 28.36
N PHE A 546 -1.37 8.64 27.31
CA PHE A 546 -0.89 8.51 25.94
C PHE A 546 -0.11 9.74 25.49
N GLU A 547 -0.64 10.94 25.74
CA GLU A 547 0.07 12.18 25.42
C GLU A 547 1.39 12.32 26.20
N ALA A 548 1.41 11.93 27.48
CA ALA A 548 2.62 11.94 28.29
C ALA A 548 3.71 11.00 27.73
N ASN A 549 3.32 9.99 26.94
CA ASN A 549 4.23 9.09 26.22
C ASN A 549 4.46 9.51 24.75
N GLY A 550 4.09 10.72 24.37
CA GLY A 550 4.32 11.27 23.02
C GLY A 550 3.31 10.84 21.96
N ILE A 551 2.27 10.10 22.32
CA ILE A 551 1.20 9.70 21.40
C ILE A 551 0.22 10.88 21.26
N THR A 552 0.22 11.53 20.09
CA THR A 552 -0.58 12.73 19.82
C THR A 552 -1.22 12.65 18.43
N GLY A 553 -2.02 13.65 18.07
CA GLY A 553 -2.65 13.70 16.74
C GLY A 553 -3.62 12.54 16.53
N ILE A 554 -3.63 11.96 15.32
CA ILE A 554 -4.50 10.82 15.00
C ILE A 554 -4.14 9.53 15.77
N ASP A 555 -2.87 9.36 16.17
CA ASP A 555 -2.42 8.17 16.91
C ASP A 555 -3.06 8.09 18.30
N LEU A 556 -3.42 9.25 18.86
CA LEU A 556 -4.17 9.32 20.11
C LEU A 556 -5.58 8.74 19.96
N TYR A 557 -6.25 9.02 18.84
CA TYR A 557 -7.58 8.45 18.55
C TYR A 557 -7.48 6.93 18.37
N LEU A 558 -6.47 6.46 17.63
CA LEU A 558 -6.26 5.03 17.42
C LEU A 558 -5.91 4.30 18.72
N SER A 559 -5.08 4.89 19.58
CA SER A 559 -4.72 4.31 20.88
C SER A 559 -5.87 4.32 21.88
N ALA A 560 -6.88 5.18 21.70
CA ALA A 560 -8.09 5.20 22.51
C ALA A 560 -9.05 4.04 22.24
N PHE A 561 -8.90 3.35 21.10
CA PHE A 561 -9.74 2.21 20.75
C PHE A 561 -9.55 1.03 21.71
N GLY A 562 -8.34 0.75 22.17
CA GLY A 562 -8.08 -0.34 23.12
C GLY A 562 -8.79 -0.15 24.47
N PRO A 563 -8.62 0.99 25.16
CA PRO A 563 -9.39 1.29 26.37
C PRO A 563 -10.91 1.17 26.16
N ALA A 564 -11.42 1.66 25.03
CA ALA A 564 -12.84 1.59 24.72
C ALA A 564 -13.32 0.14 24.52
N LEU A 565 -12.58 -0.61 23.70
CA LEU A 565 -12.83 -2.02 23.44
C LEU A 565 -12.64 -2.88 24.69
N SER A 566 -11.81 -2.49 25.65
CA SER A 566 -11.67 -3.21 26.92
C SER A 566 -12.97 -3.21 27.71
N VAL A 567 -13.60 -2.03 27.86
CA VAL A 567 -14.91 -1.95 28.54
C VAL A 567 -15.96 -2.74 27.77
N PHE A 568 -16.00 -2.58 26.45
CA PHE A 568 -16.99 -3.21 25.58
C PHE A 568 -16.86 -4.75 25.55
N SER A 569 -15.65 -5.26 25.27
CA SER A 569 -15.39 -6.70 25.12
C SER A 569 -15.50 -7.46 26.43
N ARG A 570 -15.11 -6.86 27.57
CA ARG A 570 -15.20 -7.49 28.90
C ARG A 570 -16.64 -7.80 29.32
N ARG A 571 -17.60 -6.97 28.92
CA ARG A 571 -19.03 -7.08 29.29
C ARG A 571 -19.91 -7.68 28.19
N TRP A 572 -19.30 -8.22 27.14
CA TRP A 572 -20.03 -8.76 26.00
C TRP A 572 -20.91 -9.97 26.39
N PRO A 573 -22.17 -10.06 25.89
CA PRO A 573 -22.80 -9.18 24.91
C PRO A 573 -23.31 -7.85 25.51
N VAL A 574 -23.16 -6.77 24.74
CA VAL A 574 -23.68 -5.44 25.07
C VAL A 574 -24.95 -5.19 24.27
N LEU A 575 -26.04 -4.81 24.93
CA LEU A 575 -27.35 -4.59 24.32
C LEU A 575 -27.70 -3.10 24.23
N ASP A 576 -28.38 -2.71 23.16
CA ASP A 576 -29.02 -1.40 23.04
C ASP A 576 -30.35 -1.34 23.83
N SER A 577 -31.02 -0.19 23.84
CA SER A 577 -32.30 0.01 24.53
C SER A 577 -33.47 -0.84 23.97
N SER A 578 -33.30 -1.43 22.78
CA SER A 578 -34.25 -2.36 22.16
C SER A 578 -33.93 -3.83 22.47
N GLY A 579 -32.84 -4.11 23.20
CA GLY A 579 -32.38 -5.45 23.53
C GLY A 579 -31.58 -6.12 22.40
N ILE A 580 -31.13 -5.36 21.39
CA ILE A 580 -30.34 -5.87 20.26
C ILE A 580 -28.86 -5.75 20.62
N ALA A 581 -28.08 -6.79 20.31
CA ALA A 581 -26.63 -6.77 20.51
C ALA A 581 -25.96 -5.70 19.64
N MET A 582 -25.19 -4.83 20.28
CA MET A 582 -24.42 -3.79 19.62
C MET A 582 -23.16 -4.34 18.96
N ARG A 583 -22.68 -3.69 17.91
CA ARG A 583 -21.38 -3.99 17.30
C ARG A 583 -20.26 -3.14 17.94
N PRO A 584 -18.99 -3.60 17.94
CA PRO A 584 -17.83 -2.85 18.43
C PRO A 584 -17.68 -1.44 17.84
N GLU A 585 -18.21 -1.19 16.65
CA GLU A 585 -18.28 0.13 16.02
C GLU A 585 -18.77 1.23 16.97
N ALA A 586 -19.77 0.93 17.81
CA ALA A 586 -20.27 1.88 18.79
C ALA A 586 -19.22 2.30 19.83
N ALA A 587 -18.33 1.38 20.23
CA ALA A 587 -17.22 1.69 21.12
C ALA A 587 -16.18 2.59 20.45
N PHE A 588 -15.90 2.40 19.15
CA PHE A 588 -15.00 3.28 18.40
C PHE A 588 -15.56 4.69 18.24
N GLU A 589 -16.84 4.80 17.91
CA GLU A 589 -17.52 6.11 17.80
C GLU A 589 -17.47 6.86 19.13
N GLU A 590 -17.76 6.18 20.24
CA GLU A 590 -17.70 6.78 21.56
C GLU A 590 -16.28 7.17 21.98
N ALA A 591 -15.28 6.32 21.67
CA ALA A 591 -13.88 6.65 21.90
C ALA A 591 -13.44 7.91 21.15
N ARG A 592 -13.84 8.04 19.87
CA ARG A 592 -13.55 9.25 19.08
C ARG A 592 -14.19 10.49 19.68
N LYS A 593 -15.45 10.41 20.10
CA LYS A 593 -16.14 11.52 20.79
C LYS A 593 -15.40 11.91 22.08
N ALA A 594 -15.03 10.93 22.90
CA ALA A 594 -14.29 11.17 24.15
C ALA A 594 -12.95 11.87 23.89
N ILE A 595 -12.16 11.43 22.90
CA ILE A 595 -10.88 12.06 22.54
C ILE A 595 -11.10 13.45 21.94
N SER A 596 -12.06 13.63 21.03
CA SER A 596 -12.37 14.95 20.46
C SER A 596 -12.75 15.95 21.55
N HIS A 597 -13.62 15.56 22.50
CA HIS A 597 -13.98 16.40 23.64
C HIS A 597 -12.77 16.69 24.55
N TYR A 598 -11.96 15.67 24.86
CA TYR A 598 -10.75 15.84 25.66
C TYR A 598 -9.77 16.83 25.01
N ARG A 599 -9.50 16.68 23.71
CA ARG A 599 -8.62 17.57 22.94
C ARG A 599 -9.16 18.99 22.87
N LEU A 600 -10.46 19.13 22.57
CA LEU A 600 -11.12 20.43 22.52
C LEU A 600 -11.04 21.13 23.88
N ASN A 601 -11.35 20.43 24.98
CA ASN A 601 -11.23 20.97 26.34
C ASN A 601 -9.81 21.40 26.67
N LYS A 602 -8.79 20.65 26.27
CA LYS A 602 -7.38 21.00 26.50
C LYS A 602 -6.95 22.23 25.70
N LEU A 603 -7.37 22.33 24.44
CA LEU A 603 -7.10 23.49 23.58
C LEU A 603 -7.83 24.75 24.07
N LEU A 604 -9.06 24.59 24.55
CA LEU A 604 -9.91 25.68 25.01
C LEU A 604 -9.76 26.04 26.50
N ASN A 605 -8.95 25.31 27.27
CA ASN A 605 -8.85 25.43 28.74
C ASN A 605 -10.21 25.23 29.45
N GLN A 606 -10.97 24.20 29.08
CA GLN A 606 -12.27 23.81 29.65
C GLN A 606 -13.45 24.76 29.36
N GLU A 607 -13.27 25.82 28.56
CA GLU A 607 -14.33 26.73 28.13
C GLU A 607 -14.77 26.43 26.68
N THR A 608 -15.66 25.45 26.50
CA THR A 608 -16.18 25.06 25.17
C THR A 608 -17.36 25.90 24.68
N SER A 609 -17.94 26.74 25.54
CA SER A 609 -19.14 27.51 25.24
C SER A 609 -18.92 28.51 24.10
N GLY A 610 -19.73 28.42 23.04
CA GLY A 610 -19.76 29.40 21.95
C GLY A 610 -19.02 29.03 20.67
N PHE A 611 -18.30 27.91 20.63
CA PHE A 611 -17.69 27.43 19.38
C PHE A 611 -18.72 26.62 18.58
N ASP A 612 -19.00 27.04 17.35
CA ASP A 612 -19.84 26.28 16.42
C ASP A 612 -19.14 24.99 15.97
N ALA A 613 -19.92 23.97 15.61
CA ALA A 613 -19.40 22.64 15.27
C ALA A 613 -18.44 22.65 14.07
N LEU A 614 -18.62 23.59 13.12
CA LEU A 614 -17.73 23.72 11.96
C LEU A 614 -16.35 24.24 12.39
N THR A 615 -16.31 25.21 13.30
CA THR A 615 -15.06 25.72 13.87
C THR A 615 -14.37 24.69 14.75
N GLN A 616 -15.11 23.96 15.60
CA GLN A 616 -14.55 22.87 16.41
C GLN A 616 -13.89 21.81 15.52
N TRP A 617 -14.57 21.40 14.45
CA TRP A 617 -14.02 20.44 13.50
C TRP A 617 -12.77 20.97 12.81
N TYR A 618 -12.77 22.24 12.37
CA TYR A 618 -11.61 22.84 11.71
C TYR A 618 -10.36 22.86 12.61
N ILE A 619 -10.52 23.21 13.88
CA ILE A 619 -9.45 23.23 14.88
C ILE A 619 -8.94 21.82 15.16
N LEU A 620 -9.84 20.88 15.40
CA LEU A 620 -9.48 19.49 15.67
C LEU A 620 -8.85 18.81 14.45
N ALA A 621 -9.24 19.18 13.22
CA ALA A 621 -8.60 18.69 12.01
C ALA A 621 -7.14 19.13 11.94
N TRP A 622 -6.84 20.38 12.26
CA TRP A 622 -5.44 20.84 12.35
C TRP A 622 -4.66 20.16 13.48
N ASP A 623 -5.25 20.06 14.67
CA ASP A 623 -4.63 19.41 15.84
C ASP A 623 -4.32 17.92 15.58
N SER A 624 -5.27 17.21 14.95
CA SER A 624 -5.20 15.76 14.73
C SER A 624 -4.33 15.39 13.54
N PHE A 625 -4.53 16.05 12.40
CA PHE A 625 -3.86 15.68 11.14
C PHE A 625 -2.55 16.43 10.90
N ARG A 626 -2.37 17.63 11.47
CA ARG A 626 -1.17 18.46 11.32
C ARG A 626 -0.68 18.65 9.87
N ALA A 627 -1.59 18.51 8.90
CA ALA A 627 -1.28 18.64 7.48
C ALA A 627 -2.50 19.15 6.73
N ARG A 628 -2.27 19.76 5.57
CA ARG A 628 -3.35 20.25 4.72
C ARG A 628 -4.08 19.14 3.98
N GLU A 629 -3.37 18.14 3.47
CA GLU A 629 -3.94 16.96 2.78
C GLU A 629 -3.88 15.73 3.69
N PHE A 630 -5.02 15.06 3.87
CA PHE A 630 -5.20 13.92 4.77
C PHE A 630 -6.30 12.97 4.27
N SER A 631 -6.52 11.83 4.96
CA SER A 631 -7.52 10.82 4.61
C SER A 631 -8.95 11.39 4.61
N PHE A 632 -9.73 11.07 3.57
CA PHE A 632 -11.15 11.47 3.53
C PHE A 632 -11.98 10.76 4.60
N ASP A 633 -11.68 9.49 4.89
CA ASP A 633 -12.44 8.72 5.87
C ASP A 633 -12.20 9.23 7.30
N GLU A 634 -10.94 9.50 7.68
CA GLU A 634 -10.66 10.07 9.01
C GLU A 634 -11.30 11.45 9.21
N ALA A 635 -11.34 12.26 8.15
CA ALA A 635 -12.03 13.54 8.15
C ALA A 635 -13.53 13.37 8.40
N ARG A 636 -14.14 12.34 7.80
CA ARG A 636 -15.55 11.99 7.95
C ARG A 636 -15.84 11.53 9.37
N GLN A 637 -14.99 10.68 9.92
CA GLN A 637 -15.12 10.17 11.29
C GLN A 637 -15.00 11.29 12.32
N LEU A 638 -14.10 12.24 12.11
CA LEU A 638 -14.01 13.44 12.95
C LEU A 638 -15.27 14.32 12.84
N ALA A 639 -15.87 14.44 11.65
CA ALA A 639 -17.12 15.20 11.46
C ALA A 639 -18.29 14.59 12.24
N ILE A 640 -18.40 13.26 12.21
CA ILE A 640 -19.38 12.50 12.99
C ILE A 640 -19.16 12.70 14.49
N ALA A 641 -17.90 12.62 14.96
CA ALA A 641 -17.56 12.74 16.38
C ALA A 641 -17.84 14.14 16.95
N VAL A 642 -17.59 15.21 16.19
CA VAL A 642 -17.69 16.60 16.67
C VAL A 642 -19.12 17.13 16.59
N GLY A 643 -19.81 16.92 15.47
CA GLY A 643 -21.12 17.56 15.24
C GLY A 643 -22.16 16.70 14.55
N GLY A 644 -21.87 15.42 14.29
CA GLY A 644 -22.83 14.51 13.66
C GLY A 644 -23.27 14.91 12.26
N PHE A 645 -22.50 15.75 11.55
CA PHE A 645 -22.85 16.26 10.22
C PHE A 645 -22.11 15.53 9.09
N ASP A 646 -22.67 15.59 7.87
CA ASP A 646 -22.08 14.94 6.69
C ASP A 646 -20.82 15.69 6.23
N ILE A 647 -19.72 14.97 6.01
CA ILE A 647 -18.49 15.51 5.40
C ILE A 647 -18.74 16.15 4.03
N ASN A 648 -19.77 15.72 3.30
CA ASN A 648 -20.15 16.36 2.04
C ASN A 648 -20.62 17.81 2.24
N ASP A 649 -21.17 18.16 3.41
CA ASP A 649 -21.50 19.55 3.73
C ASP A 649 -20.24 20.40 3.90
N LEU A 650 -19.16 19.84 4.45
CA LEU A 650 -17.86 20.53 4.51
C LEU A 650 -17.31 20.84 3.11
N LYS A 651 -17.61 20.00 2.12
CA LYS A 651 -17.16 20.17 0.74
C LYS A 651 -18.06 21.12 -0.05
N ASN A 652 -19.37 20.90 0.00
CA ASN A 652 -20.35 21.54 -0.89
C ASN A 652 -20.93 22.81 -0.27
N SER A 653 -21.38 22.72 0.98
CA SER A 653 -22.11 23.78 1.69
C SER A 653 -21.15 24.81 2.28
N HIS A 654 -20.22 24.37 3.14
CA HIS A 654 -19.28 25.24 3.85
C HIS A 654 -17.98 25.51 3.08
N LYS A 655 -17.72 24.71 2.04
CA LYS A 655 -16.54 24.82 1.15
C LYS A 655 -15.25 24.94 1.96
N LEU A 656 -15.11 24.15 3.01
CA LEU A 656 -13.95 24.11 3.91
C LEU A 656 -12.90 23.11 3.41
N ILE A 657 -13.33 22.07 2.70
CA ILE A 657 -12.46 21.04 2.13
C ILE A 657 -12.64 20.88 0.61
N SER A 658 -11.64 20.28 -0.03
CA SER A 658 -11.77 19.65 -1.34
C SER A 658 -11.44 18.16 -1.22
N ALA A 659 -12.19 17.30 -1.91
CA ALA A 659 -11.95 15.86 -1.91
C ALA A 659 -11.43 15.38 -3.28
N LYS A 660 -10.51 14.43 -3.25
CA LYS A 660 -10.02 13.60 -4.37
C LYS A 660 -10.20 12.13 -3.98
N SER A 661 -9.95 11.18 -4.87
CA SER A 661 -10.10 9.75 -4.55
C SER A 661 -9.26 9.38 -3.32
N GLY A 662 -9.91 8.94 -2.24
CA GLY A 662 -9.29 8.51 -0.98
C GLY A 662 -8.77 9.62 -0.05
N THR A 663 -8.60 10.87 -0.50
CA THR A 663 -8.02 11.96 0.29
C THR A 663 -8.84 13.24 0.22
N CYS A 664 -8.69 14.12 1.21
CA CYS A 664 -9.19 15.48 1.17
C CYS A 664 -8.13 16.49 1.60
N SER A 665 -8.40 17.76 1.30
CA SER A 665 -7.52 18.86 1.68
C SER A 665 -8.32 20.04 2.20
N LEU A 666 -7.82 20.68 3.26
CA LEU A 666 -8.34 21.96 3.73
C LEU A 666 -8.08 23.04 2.67
N LEU A 667 -9.14 23.76 2.29
CA LEU A 667 -9.04 24.87 1.35
C LEU A 667 -8.42 26.08 2.05
N THR A 668 -7.53 26.79 1.35
CA THR A 668 -6.95 28.03 1.89
C THR A 668 -8.00 29.13 2.00
N PRO A 669 -7.81 30.12 2.88
CA PRO A 669 -8.71 31.28 2.97
C PRO A 669 -8.97 31.95 1.61
N THR A 670 -7.93 32.15 0.79
CA THR A 670 -8.07 32.69 -0.57
C THR A 670 -8.91 31.80 -1.49
N GLN A 671 -8.75 30.47 -1.40
CA GLN A 671 -9.55 29.52 -2.20
C GLN A 671 -11.01 29.54 -1.76
N ARG A 672 -11.29 29.60 -0.46
CA ARG A 672 -12.64 29.70 0.10
C ARG A 672 -13.32 31.01 -0.29
N LEU A 673 -12.60 32.12 -0.27
CA LEU A 673 -13.09 33.42 -0.75
C LEU A 673 -13.45 33.37 -2.24
N LYS A 674 -12.56 32.83 -3.10
CA LYS A 674 -12.84 32.65 -4.54
C LYS A 674 -14.08 31.80 -4.80
N LYS A 675 -14.32 30.81 -3.94
CA LYS A 675 -15.52 29.96 -4.01
C LYS A 675 -16.75 30.57 -3.35
N ARG A 676 -16.68 31.81 -2.83
CA ARG A 676 -17.78 32.50 -2.13
C ARG A 676 -18.28 31.70 -0.94
N ALA A 677 -17.36 31.24 -0.09
CA ALA A 677 -17.70 30.59 1.19
C ALA A 677 -18.10 31.64 2.25
N PHE A 678 -17.48 32.81 2.21
CA PHE A 678 -17.73 33.96 3.06
C PHE A 678 -17.51 35.27 2.28
N SER A 679 -17.87 36.41 2.87
CA SER A 679 -17.62 37.76 2.33
C SER A 679 -16.45 38.43 3.05
N VAL A 680 -15.75 39.35 2.38
CA VAL A 680 -14.78 40.27 3.00
C VAL A 680 -15.28 41.72 3.02
N SER A 681 -16.48 41.95 2.47
CA SER A 681 -17.16 43.24 2.52
C SER A 681 -17.85 43.39 3.88
N PRO A 682 -17.55 44.43 4.68
CA PRO A 682 -18.19 44.63 5.98
C PRO A 682 -19.71 44.74 5.93
N THR A 683 -20.30 45.17 4.81
CA THR A 683 -21.76 45.30 4.65
C THR A 683 -22.44 43.97 4.36
N ASP A 684 -21.71 43.03 3.75
CA ASP A 684 -22.26 41.75 3.29
C ASP A 684 -21.72 40.58 4.12
N PHE A 685 -20.89 40.86 5.13
CA PHE A 685 -20.33 39.86 6.02
C PHE A 685 -21.31 39.55 7.14
N SER A 686 -21.60 38.25 7.31
CA SER A 686 -22.30 37.71 8.45
C SER A 686 -21.41 36.63 9.07
N LEU A 687 -21.23 36.68 10.38
CA LEU A 687 -20.48 35.66 11.11
C LEU A 687 -21.32 34.39 11.26
N THR A 688 -21.34 33.54 10.22
CA THR A 688 -22.02 32.24 10.21
C THR A 688 -21.30 31.19 11.04
N SER A 689 -19.96 31.24 11.04
CA SER A 689 -19.09 30.42 11.87
C SER A 689 -17.83 31.21 12.23
N LEU A 690 -17.19 30.88 13.35
CA LEU A 690 -15.97 31.56 13.77
C LEU A 690 -14.82 31.35 12.76
N VAL A 691 -14.74 30.17 12.14
CA VAL A 691 -13.76 29.88 11.07
C VAL A 691 -13.94 30.77 9.84
N ASP A 692 -15.16 31.17 9.48
CA ASP A 692 -15.40 32.11 8.38
C ASP A 692 -14.86 33.50 8.72
N GLY A 693 -15.00 33.94 9.97
CA GLY A 693 -14.38 35.18 10.45
C GLY A 693 -12.85 35.13 10.38
N LEU A 694 -12.24 34.02 10.80
CA LEU A 694 -10.78 33.85 10.77
C LEU A 694 -10.28 33.91 9.33
N HIS A 695 -10.94 33.20 8.42
CA HIS A 695 -10.55 33.13 7.02
C HIS A 695 -10.82 34.44 6.28
N ALA A 696 -11.86 35.21 6.64
CA ALA A 696 -12.09 36.54 6.11
C ALA A 696 -10.92 37.48 6.45
N VAL A 697 -10.50 37.51 7.71
CA VAL A 697 -9.38 38.34 8.15
C VAL A 697 -8.06 37.92 7.49
N ILE A 698 -7.78 36.62 7.43
CA ILE A 698 -6.58 36.11 6.74
C ILE A 698 -6.60 36.46 5.26
N ALA A 699 -7.75 36.32 4.57
CA ALA A 699 -7.85 36.62 3.15
C ALA A 699 -7.61 38.11 2.85
N ILE A 700 -8.18 39.02 3.66
CA ILE A 700 -7.94 40.47 3.55
C ILE A 700 -6.45 40.77 3.73
N TYR A 701 -5.80 40.20 4.75
CA TYR A 701 -4.38 40.43 4.99
C TYR A 701 -3.50 39.91 3.85
N GLN A 702 -3.82 38.73 3.31
CA GLN A 702 -3.07 38.13 2.21
C GLN A 702 -3.21 38.91 0.90
N GLU A 703 -4.35 39.53 0.65
CA GLU A 703 -4.59 40.33 -0.56
C GLU A 703 -3.99 41.73 -0.44
N GLU A 704 -4.19 42.41 0.69
CA GLU A 704 -3.81 43.81 0.88
C GLU A 704 -2.39 44.00 1.42
N GLN A 705 -1.81 42.96 2.05
CA GLN A 705 -0.49 43.00 2.70
C GLN A 705 -0.34 44.15 3.73
N SER A 706 -1.44 44.57 4.36
CA SER A 706 -1.54 45.70 5.30
C SER A 706 -2.51 45.39 6.44
N ILE A 707 -2.25 45.95 7.64
CA ILE A 707 -3.08 45.75 8.83
C ILE A 707 -4.30 46.68 8.87
N GLU A 708 -4.26 47.83 8.18
CA GLU A 708 -5.32 48.84 8.21
C GLU A 708 -6.66 48.33 7.64
N PRO A 709 -6.71 47.64 6.48
CA PRO A 709 -7.95 47.04 5.97
C PRO A 709 -8.53 45.99 6.93
N VAL A 710 -7.66 45.17 7.54
CA VAL A 710 -8.06 44.18 8.55
C VAL A 710 -8.65 44.87 9.79
N ARG A 711 -7.99 45.91 10.30
CA ARG A 711 -8.46 46.69 11.45
C ARG A 711 -9.82 47.35 11.17
N GLN A 712 -10.02 47.89 9.96
CA GLN A 712 -11.31 48.46 9.56
C GLN A 712 -12.41 47.40 9.46
N PHE A 713 -12.10 46.24 8.88
CA PHE A 713 -13.02 45.12 8.78
C PHE A 713 -13.46 44.65 10.18
N LEU A 714 -12.51 44.36 11.07
CA LEU A 714 -12.78 43.91 12.44
C LEU A 714 -13.62 44.91 13.26
N LYS A 715 -13.42 46.21 13.06
CA LYS A 715 -14.22 47.25 13.74
C LYS A 715 -15.64 47.34 13.19
N LYS A 716 -15.80 47.32 11.86
CA LYS A 716 -17.11 47.46 11.21
C LYS A 716 -18.00 46.23 11.38
N THR A 717 -17.40 45.04 11.54
CA THR A 717 -18.11 43.78 11.76
C THR A 717 -18.23 43.41 13.25
N GLU A 718 -17.76 44.28 14.15
CA GLU A 718 -17.75 44.09 15.61
C GLU A 718 -16.96 42.85 16.11
N LEU A 719 -16.21 42.17 15.23
CA LEU A 719 -15.39 41.02 15.57
C LEU A 719 -14.29 41.33 16.60
N LEU A 720 -13.81 42.58 16.62
CA LEU A 720 -12.80 43.01 17.60
C LEU A 720 -13.31 42.91 19.06
N SER A 721 -14.63 43.04 19.26
CA SER A 721 -15.28 42.99 20.57
C SER A 721 -15.87 41.61 20.88
N ASN A 722 -15.78 40.65 19.96
CA ASN A 722 -16.29 39.30 20.14
C ASN A 722 -15.23 38.41 20.81
N ASP A 723 -15.45 38.08 22.08
CA ASP A 723 -14.50 37.28 22.86
C ASP A 723 -14.35 35.84 22.33
N GLN A 724 -15.43 35.25 21.80
CA GLN A 724 -15.38 33.91 21.19
C GLN A 724 -14.52 33.91 19.91
N PHE A 725 -14.61 34.97 19.11
CA PHE A 725 -13.78 35.14 17.93
C PHE A 725 -12.29 35.29 18.29
N MET A 726 -11.96 36.10 19.29
CA MET A 726 -10.58 36.23 19.79
C MET A 726 -10.05 34.91 20.33
N ARG A 727 -10.89 34.16 21.03
CA ARG A 727 -10.53 32.83 21.51
C ARG A 727 -10.28 31.85 20.36
N ALA A 728 -11.12 31.88 19.32
CA ALA A 728 -10.92 31.05 18.12
C ALA A 728 -9.59 31.36 17.43
N TRP A 729 -9.17 32.62 17.41
CA TRP A 729 -7.86 33.04 16.91
C TRP A 729 -6.71 32.44 17.72
N GLU A 730 -6.78 32.54 19.05
CA GLU A 730 -5.77 31.96 19.95
C GLU A 730 -5.62 30.45 19.72
N VAL A 731 -6.75 29.76 19.63
CA VAL A 731 -6.79 28.30 19.52
C VAL A 731 -6.35 27.85 18.13
N ALA A 732 -6.70 28.58 17.08
CA ALA A 732 -6.20 28.33 15.74
C ALA A 732 -4.67 28.44 15.68
N LEU A 733 -4.06 29.43 16.35
CA LEU A 733 -2.60 29.55 16.43
C LEU A 733 -1.94 28.38 17.20
N LYS A 734 -2.63 27.78 18.18
CA LYS A 734 -2.12 26.59 18.89
C LYS A 734 -2.28 25.30 18.08
N ALA A 735 -3.37 25.17 17.32
CA ALA A 735 -3.70 23.95 16.59
C ALA A 735 -3.02 23.86 15.22
N ILE A 736 -2.85 24.98 14.52
CA ILE A 736 -2.22 25.00 13.19
C ILE A 736 -0.69 24.86 13.36
N PRO A 737 -0.05 23.86 12.71
CA PRO A 737 1.37 23.62 12.88
C PRO A 737 2.25 24.80 12.46
N HIS A 738 3.22 25.15 13.31
CA HIS A 738 4.29 26.08 12.96
C HIS A 738 5.42 25.35 12.20
N ILE A 739 5.94 25.97 11.14
CA ILE A 739 7.05 25.45 10.32
C ILE A 739 8.15 26.51 10.29
N GLY A 740 9.33 26.19 10.82
CA GLY A 740 10.45 27.16 10.90
C GLY A 740 11.00 27.62 9.54
N ASP A 741 10.80 26.85 8.47
CA ASP A 741 11.12 27.27 7.10
C ASP A 741 10.05 28.24 6.58
N GLU A 742 10.39 29.53 6.49
CA GLU A 742 9.48 30.61 6.10
C GLU A 742 8.77 30.37 4.75
N LYS A 743 9.43 29.69 3.79
CA LYS A 743 8.85 29.39 2.47
C LYS A 743 7.79 28.30 2.53
N LYS A 744 7.75 27.53 3.61
CA LYS A 744 6.85 26.39 3.82
C LYS A 744 5.79 26.65 4.88
N ARG A 745 5.83 27.81 5.57
CA ARG A 745 4.81 28.19 6.56
C ARG A 745 3.41 28.11 5.99
N LEU A 746 2.48 27.63 6.81
CA LEU A 746 1.08 27.56 6.44
C LEU A 746 0.51 28.99 6.36
N PRO A 747 -0.19 29.36 5.27
CA PRO A 747 -0.67 30.72 5.07
C PRO A 747 -1.56 31.27 6.20
N GLU A 748 -2.32 30.39 6.86
CA GLU A 748 -3.21 30.70 7.97
C GLU A 748 -2.42 31.03 9.24
N GLU A 749 -1.47 30.16 9.64
CA GLU A 749 -0.62 30.39 10.80
C GLU A 749 0.24 31.64 10.63
N LYS A 750 0.84 31.82 9.45
CA LYS A 750 1.62 33.03 9.12
C LYS A 750 0.79 34.29 9.27
N ALA A 751 -0.37 34.37 8.62
CA ALA A 751 -1.20 35.56 8.66
C ALA A 751 -1.74 35.87 10.07
N LEU A 752 -2.20 34.86 10.80
CA LEU A 752 -2.71 35.04 12.17
C LEU A 752 -1.61 35.50 13.13
N ALA A 753 -0.38 34.98 12.98
CA ALA A 753 0.76 35.34 13.80
C ALA A 753 1.27 36.76 13.48
N ASP A 754 1.39 37.10 12.20
CA ASP A 754 1.84 38.42 11.74
C ASP A 754 0.86 39.52 12.20
N LEU A 755 -0.45 39.27 12.10
CA LEU A 755 -1.49 40.17 12.59
C LEU A 755 -1.49 40.30 14.12
N TRP A 756 -1.31 39.20 14.84
CA TRP A 756 -1.18 39.22 16.30
C TRP A 756 0.05 40.05 16.76
N LEU A 757 1.17 39.94 16.04
CA LEU A 757 2.38 40.69 16.34
C LEU A 757 2.23 42.19 16.02
N ALA A 758 1.51 42.53 14.96
CA ALA A 758 1.39 43.88 14.44
C ALA A 758 0.21 44.71 15.02
N MET A 759 -0.77 44.07 15.68
CA MET A 759 -1.97 44.73 16.20
C MET A 759 -2.09 44.60 17.72
N ASP A 760 -1.78 45.67 18.44
CA ASP A 760 -1.87 45.72 19.92
C ASP A 760 -3.25 45.35 20.44
N GLU A 761 -4.31 45.69 19.70
CA GLU A 761 -5.69 45.39 20.07
C GLU A 761 -5.98 43.88 20.09
N ILE A 762 -5.33 43.12 19.20
CA ILE A 762 -5.40 41.65 19.14
C ILE A 762 -4.49 41.05 20.20
N LYS A 763 -3.26 41.57 20.32
CA LYS A 763 -2.26 41.10 21.29
C LYS A 763 -2.75 41.19 22.75
N ALA A 764 -3.56 42.20 23.07
CA ALA A 764 -4.18 42.36 24.38
C ALA A 764 -5.22 41.27 24.72
N LYS A 765 -5.81 40.62 23.71
CA LYS A 765 -6.93 39.67 23.85
C LYS A 765 -6.55 38.22 23.53
N VAL A 766 -5.53 38.00 22.70
CA VAL A 766 -5.09 36.68 22.24
C VAL A 766 -3.79 36.31 22.96
N ARG A 767 -3.82 35.24 23.75
CA ARG A 767 -2.63 34.76 24.49
C ARG A 767 -1.90 33.70 23.68
N TYR A 768 -0.86 34.11 22.97
CA TYR A 768 -0.01 33.23 22.17
C TYR A 768 1.46 33.39 22.57
N VAL A 769 2.18 32.28 22.68
CA VAL A 769 3.63 32.25 22.91
C VAL A 769 4.24 31.73 21.61
N THR A 770 5.18 32.48 21.05
CA THR A 770 5.89 32.03 19.84
C THR A 770 6.73 30.80 20.17
N PRO A 771 6.83 29.82 19.24
CA PRO A 771 7.67 28.63 19.44
C PRO A 771 9.12 28.97 19.81
N GLU A 772 9.65 30.08 19.29
CA GLU A 772 11.00 30.60 19.56
C GLU A 772 11.19 31.04 21.03
N ASP A 773 10.15 31.53 21.71
CA ASP A 773 10.19 31.94 23.12
C ASP A 773 9.99 30.75 24.08
N ALA A 774 9.35 29.66 23.61
CA ALA A 774 9.14 28.44 24.40
C ALA A 774 10.45 27.65 24.61
N GLU A 775 11.38 27.69 23.65
CA GLU A 775 12.70 27.03 23.78
C GLU A 775 13.64 27.75 24.78
N GLY A 776 13.45 29.06 25.01
CA GLY A 776 14.32 29.86 25.90
C GLY A 776 13.93 29.88 27.39
N SER A 777 12.73 29.42 27.75
CA SER A 777 12.17 29.60 29.10
C SER A 777 12.25 28.39 30.04
N GLY A 778 12.89 27.29 29.62
CA GLY A 778 13.08 26.10 30.46
C GLY A 778 11.79 25.34 30.81
N GLN A 779 10.62 25.80 30.35
CA GLN A 779 9.41 24.98 30.26
C GLN A 779 9.48 24.18 28.96
N ALA A 780 10.17 23.04 29.02
CA ALA A 780 10.12 22.05 27.96
C ALA A 780 8.68 21.51 27.83
N VAL A 781 7.85 22.16 27.03
CA VAL A 781 6.94 21.40 26.18
C VAL A 781 7.87 20.70 25.20
N GLN A 782 8.00 19.38 25.32
CA GLN A 782 8.75 18.54 24.39
C GLN A 782 8.18 18.75 22.98
N GLY A 783 8.69 19.77 22.30
CA GLY A 783 8.71 19.84 20.86
C GLY A 783 9.50 18.64 20.39
N SER A 784 8.82 17.81 19.62
CA SER A 784 9.36 16.71 18.82
C SER A 784 10.66 17.12 18.12
N LEU A 785 11.79 16.85 18.76
CA LEU A 785 13.05 16.57 18.10
C LEU A 785 13.10 15.06 17.82
N PHE A 786 12.24 14.57 16.93
CA PHE A 786 12.38 13.29 16.23
C PHE A 786 11.64 13.32 14.90
#